data_AF-A0A151JN16-F1
#
_entry.id   AF-A0A151JN16-F1
#
_cell.length_a   1.000
_cell.length_b   1.000
_cell.length_c   1.000
_cell.angle_alpha   90.00
_cell.angle_beta   90.00
_cell.angle_gamma   90.00
#
_symmetry.space_group_name_H-M   'P 1'
#
loop_
_entity.id
_entity.type
_entity.pdbx_description
1 polymer ?
#
loop_
_entity_poly.entity_id
_entity_poly.type
_entity_poly.pdbx_seq_one_letter_code
_entity_poly.pdbx_strand_id
1 'polypeptide(L)'
;DECYVDHAGATLYSETQVRNVGANLHGSLYGNPHSIGNSLTHDIIDRMRYRILSHFNTNPDEYTVIFTSGATASLKIIAEGFRFTTDENNKTAMSPHSGSFVYVQDNHMSVLGMRDVIAAKGANAIYLDHDQAFQIFSQPSTPHDLNERQSSNSLFAFSAQCNFSGLKYPLKWISDTHAGTLSVFARKPSTRWYVLLDAASFAATNKLDLSIYKPDFLCLSFYKMFGYPTGIGALLVKNKSSDVLDKMYYGGGTVDIALSSERFHRKRQILYERFEDGTVPFLSIVSLQYGFEILSKLSMDQISKHVFSLAKTLHHSLLTLHHCNGKPVVKLYSDSDYEDRSLQGGIVAFNVMRSNGQYVGYMEILNMAAIFKIHLRTGCFCNPGACQRHLSFSTKEILKYYEAGYVCGGETDLINGKPIGAVRISFGYMSTIKDVQTVLLMITKFIDEPCIRKIPECKNTQINKCTLQRLFIYPIKSCGAYEITDSWNLNSKGLEYDKEWMIMTSSGTCLTQKYHTNLYLLKPVILRKQNIMRLTYPGRPTIDVSLENVYEKSMEYQSRIHESKVQDIDCGSKVSEWLSLALGKPNLRLIRQSRERQKNGLDKALLSNQASYLAVNEASVSWFIDKISDDLNFQKDIVHQFRANIIVEGCEAFDEMQWKHVRIGNNNFNVNGSCARCQMISDQITDEKIIEPLRTLAEELHGKLRFGICLTRLENTQSILKIGDHINCF
;
A
#
# COMPACT_ATOMS: atom_id res chain seq x y z
N ASP A 1 -14.07 16.20 -16.71
CA ASP A 1 -13.76 14.78 -16.42
C ASP A 1 -14.60 14.32 -15.25
N GLU A 2 -15.10 13.08 -15.31
CA GLU A 2 -15.82 12.42 -14.21
C GLU A 2 -14.86 11.46 -13.50
N CYS A 3 -15.03 11.29 -12.19
CA CYS A 3 -14.24 10.38 -11.34
C CYS A 3 -15.12 9.19 -10.94
N TYR A 4 -14.73 7.97 -11.30
CA TYR A 4 -15.50 6.76 -10.96
C TYR A 4 -14.74 5.89 -9.95
N VAL A 5 -15.38 5.59 -8.82
CA VAL A 5 -14.76 4.85 -7.72
C VAL A 5 -15.71 3.82 -7.07
N ASP A 6 -16.62 3.23 -7.85
CA ASP A 6 -17.50 2.12 -7.43
C ASP A 6 -17.13 0.76 -8.07
N HIS A 7 -15.85 0.53 -8.35
CA HIS A 7 -15.36 -0.67 -9.05
C HIS A 7 -15.67 -2.01 -8.36
N ALA A 8 -15.85 -2.05 -7.04
CA ALA A 8 -16.26 -3.28 -6.33
C ALA A 8 -17.75 -3.64 -6.56
N GLY A 9 -18.57 -2.64 -6.89
CA GLY A 9 -19.96 -2.80 -7.29
C GLY A 9 -20.05 -3.35 -8.71
N ALA A 10 -19.55 -2.56 -9.66
CA ALA A 10 -19.37 -2.87 -11.07
C ALA A 10 -18.17 -2.09 -11.58
N THR A 11 -17.33 -2.66 -12.45
CA THR A 11 -16.25 -1.87 -13.08
C THR A 11 -16.73 -1.28 -14.41
N LEU A 12 -16.01 -0.28 -14.93
CA LEU A 12 -16.28 0.25 -16.26
C LEU A 12 -15.65 -0.65 -17.33
N TYR A 13 -16.30 -0.68 -18.50
CA TYR A 13 -15.73 -1.27 -19.70
C TYR A 13 -14.70 -0.33 -20.32
N SER A 14 -13.77 -0.87 -21.11
CA SER A 14 -12.86 -0.02 -21.90
C SER A 14 -13.43 0.26 -23.29
N GLU A 15 -13.10 1.42 -23.86
CA GLU A 15 -13.47 1.76 -25.23
C GLU A 15 -12.95 0.73 -26.24
N THR A 16 -11.72 0.24 -26.04
CA THR A 16 -11.12 -0.79 -26.89
C THR A 16 -11.92 -2.09 -26.84
N GLN A 17 -12.43 -2.48 -25.66
CA GLN A 17 -13.27 -3.66 -25.51
C GLN A 17 -14.53 -3.55 -26.36
N VAL A 18 -15.27 -2.45 -26.24
CA VAL A 18 -16.53 -2.24 -26.96
C VAL A 18 -16.30 -2.18 -28.47
N ARG A 19 -15.23 -1.49 -28.91
CA ARG A 19 -14.88 -1.41 -30.33
C ARG A 19 -14.58 -2.79 -30.93
N ASN A 20 -13.83 -3.62 -30.21
CA ASN A 20 -13.48 -4.97 -30.66
C ASN A 20 -14.69 -5.91 -30.68
N VAL A 21 -15.57 -5.83 -29.66
CA VAL A 21 -16.85 -6.53 -29.67
C VAL A 21 -17.68 -6.12 -30.87
N GLY A 22 -17.82 -4.81 -31.11
CA GLY A 22 -18.54 -4.28 -32.26
C GLY A 22 -17.99 -4.82 -33.58
N ALA A 23 -16.69 -4.74 -33.80
CA ALA A 23 -16.04 -5.26 -35.00
C ALA A 23 -16.29 -6.77 -35.19
N ASN A 24 -16.23 -7.55 -34.12
CA ASN A 24 -16.47 -9.00 -34.17
C ASN A 24 -17.93 -9.34 -34.52
N LEU A 25 -18.89 -8.63 -33.93
CA LEU A 25 -20.31 -8.83 -34.21
C LEU A 25 -20.69 -8.40 -35.63
N HIS A 26 -20.05 -7.36 -36.19
CA HIS A 26 -20.27 -6.98 -37.60
C HIS A 26 -19.67 -8.00 -38.58
N GLY A 27 -18.54 -8.62 -38.21
CA GLY A 27 -17.81 -9.55 -39.07
C GLY A 27 -18.22 -11.02 -38.95
N SER A 28 -19.11 -11.38 -38.02
CA SER A 28 -19.43 -12.78 -37.70
C SER A 28 -20.93 -13.01 -37.61
N LEU A 29 -21.41 -14.16 -38.12
CA LEU A 29 -22.80 -14.60 -37.96
C LEU A 29 -22.91 -15.56 -36.77
N TYR A 30 -23.43 -15.08 -35.64
CA TYR A 30 -23.72 -15.91 -34.48
C TYR A 30 -25.20 -16.29 -34.45
N GLY A 31 -25.49 -17.52 -34.81
CA GLY A 31 -26.82 -18.10 -34.74
C GLY A 31 -27.09 -18.84 -33.43
N ASN A 32 -28.34 -19.27 -33.24
CA ASN A 32 -28.77 -20.06 -32.09
C ASN A 32 -27.91 -21.34 -32.00
N PRO A 33 -27.26 -21.63 -30.84
CA PRO A 33 -26.41 -22.80 -30.66
C PRO A 33 -27.14 -24.14 -30.79
N HIS A 34 -28.49 -24.16 -30.69
CA HIS A 34 -29.28 -25.39 -30.84
C HIS A 34 -29.68 -25.69 -32.29
N SER A 35 -29.41 -24.80 -33.25
CA SER A 35 -29.74 -25.01 -34.66
C SER A 35 -28.65 -25.85 -35.34
N ILE A 36 -29.08 -26.88 -36.08
CA ILE A 36 -28.20 -27.71 -36.91
C ILE A 36 -27.51 -26.81 -37.95
N GLY A 37 -26.17 -26.73 -37.91
CA GLY A 37 -25.35 -25.91 -38.82
C GLY A 37 -24.59 -24.74 -38.17
N ASN A 38 -24.87 -24.39 -36.91
CA ASN A 38 -24.17 -23.30 -36.19
C ASN A 38 -23.01 -23.81 -35.31
N SER A 39 -22.07 -24.58 -35.88
CA SER A 39 -20.89 -25.07 -35.12
C SER A 39 -20.06 -23.93 -34.54
N LEU A 40 -19.96 -22.81 -35.26
CA LEU A 40 -19.18 -21.65 -34.83
C LEU A 40 -19.60 -21.10 -33.44
N THR A 41 -20.91 -20.92 -33.20
CA THR A 41 -21.40 -20.40 -31.91
C THR A 41 -21.06 -21.37 -30.79
N HIS A 42 -21.29 -22.67 -30.99
CA HIS A 42 -21.00 -23.71 -30.01
C HIS A 42 -19.49 -23.76 -29.68
N ASP A 43 -18.65 -23.80 -30.71
CA ASP A 43 -17.18 -23.84 -30.58
C ASP A 43 -16.62 -22.62 -29.85
N ILE A 44 -17.23 -21.43 -30.00
CA ILE A 44 -16.79 -20.23 -29.27
C ILE A 44 -17.18 -20.30 -27.80
N ILE A 45 -18.39 -20.78 -27.48
CA ILE A 45 -18.82 -20.93 -26.09
C ILE A 45 -17.85 -21.90 -25.38
N ASP A 46 -17.49 -23.03 -26.00
CA ASP A 46 -16.55 -23.98 -25.41
C ASP A 46 -15.12 -23.45 -25.32
N ARG A 47 -14.64 -22.74 -26.34
CA ARG A 47 -13.37 -22.00 -26.25
C ARG A 47 -13.38 -20.98 -25.11
N MET A 48 -14.51 -20.33 -24.86
CA MET A 48 -14.62 -19.38 -23.74
C MET A 48 -14.55 -20.08 -22.39
N ARG A 49 -15.16 -21.27 -22.24
CA ARG A 49 -14.99 -22.09 -21.03
C ARG A 49 -13.52 -22.43 -20.79
N TYR A 50 -12.80 -22.88 -21.82
CA TYR A 50 -11.36 -23.13 -21.73
C TYR A 50 -10.58 -21.88 -21.33
N ARG A 51 -10.91 -20.73 -21.92
CA ARG A 51 -10.27 -19.45 -21.61
C ARG A 51 -10.47 -19.03 -20.15
N ILE A 52 -11.68 -19.21 -19.61
CA ILE A 52 -11.99 -18.96 -18.20
C ILE A 52 -11.16 -19.87 -17.30
N LEU A 53 -11.13 -21.18 -17.57
CA LEU A 53 -10.34 -22.14 -16.78
C LEU A 53 -8.85 -21.82 -16.82
N SER A 54 -8.32 -21.49 -17.99
CA SER A 54 -6.93 -21.08 -18.18
C SER A 54 -6.58 -19.81 -17.40
N HIS A 55 -7.48 -18.81 -17.34
CA HIS A 55 -7.28 -17.60 -16.55
C HIS A 55 -7.08 -17.90 -15.06
N PHE A 56 -7.78 -18.91 -14.54
CA PHE A 56 -7.67 -19.36 -13.16
C PHE A 56 -6.66 -20.48 -12.95
N ASN A 57 -5.80 -20.76 -13.94
CA ASN A 57 -4.77 -21.80 -13.89
C ASN A 57 -5.31 -23.21 -13.56
N THR A 58 -6.40 -23.59 -14.24
CA THR A 58 -6.98 -24.94 -14.17
C THR A 58 -7.43 -25.41 -15.57
N ASN A 59 -8.05 -26.59 -15.64
CA ASN A 59 -8.41 -27.24 -16.90
C ASN A 59 -9.78 -27.96 -16.80
N PRO A 60 -10.35 -28.41 -17.94
CA PRO A 60 -11.66 -29.07 -17.97
C PRO A 60 -11.72 -30.41 -17.22
N ASP A 61 -10.58 -31.08 -17.02
CA ASP A 61 -10.54 -32.35 -16.27
C ASP A 61 -10.77 -32.12 -14.77
N GLU A 62 -10.40 -30.94 -14.26
CA GLU A 62 -10.53 -30.60 -12.85
C GLU A 62 -11.80 -29.79 -12.54
N TYR A 63 -12.17 -28.82 -13.39
CA TYR A 63 -13.31 -27.94 -13.18
C TYR A 63 -14.20 -27.79 -14.41
N THR A 64 -15.51 -27.75 -14.19
CA THR A 64 -16.52 -27.40 -15.19
C THR A 64 -17.00 -25.96 -14.99
N VAL A 65 -17.15 -25.21 -16.09
CA VAL A 65 -17.72 -23.85 -16.11
C VAL A 65 -19.21 -23.91 -16.47
N ILE A 66 -20.04 -23.37 -15.60
CA ILE A 66 -21.48 -23.17 -15.82
C ILE A 66 -21.72 -21.67 -15.94
N PHE A 67 -22.23 -21.20 -17.07
CA PHE A 67 -22.59 -19.79 -17.23
C PHE A 67 -23.84 -19.44 -16.41
N THR A 68 -23.77 -18.33 -15.68
CA THR A 68 -24.87 -17.83 -14.85
C THR A 68 -25.10 -16.35 -15.14
N SER A 69 -26.15 -15.74 -14.59
CA SER A 69 -26.36 -14.28 -14.73
C SER A 69 -25.44 -13.45 -13.82
N GLY A 70 -24.61 -14.09 -12.99
CA GLY A 70 -23.72 -13.46 -12.03
C GLY A 70 -23.50 -14.34 -10.79
N ALA A 71 -22.62 -13.89 -9.89
CA ALA A 71 -22.30 -14.62 -8.65
C ALA A 71 -23.54 -14.93 -7.78
N THR A 72 -24.53 -14.04 -7.71
CA THR A 72 -25.79 -14.30 -7.00
C THR A 72 -26.54 -15.51 -7.56
N ALA A 73 -26.60 -15.65 -8.89
CA ALA A 73 -27.23 -16.80 -9.52
C ALA A 73 -26.43 -18.08 -9.28
N SER A 74 -25.09 -18.00 -9.30
CA SER A 74 -24.21 -19.11 -8.94
C SER A 74 -24.45 -19.59 -7.50
N LEU A 75 -24.52 -18.68 -6.53
CA LEU A 75 -24.83 -18.98 -5.12
C LEU A 75 -26.23 -19.62 -4.98
N LYS A 76 -27.21 -19.11 -5.72
CA LYS A 76 -28.58 -19.66 -5.75
C LYS A 76 -28.60 -21.10 -6.27
N ILE A 77 -27.89 -21.39 -7.38
CA ILE A 77 -27.76 -22.75 -7.93
C ILE A 77 -27.20 -23.70 -6.87
N ILE A 78 -26.20 -23.28 -6.09
CA ILE A 78 -25.64 -24.13 -5.02
C ILE A 78 -26.65 -24.31 -3.88
N ALA A 79 -27.35 -23.27 -3.44
CA ALA A 79 -28.39 -23.40 -2.42
C ALA A 79 -29.49 -24.39 -2.83
N GLU A 80 -29.97 -24.27 -4.07
CA GLU A 80 -31.03 -25.10 -4.64
C GLU A 80 -30.56 -26.50 -5.04
N GLY A 81 -29.27 -26.68 -5.35
CA GLY A 81 -28.71 -27.94 -5.85
C GLY A 81 -27.99 -28.80 -4.81
N PHE A 82 -27.38 -28.21 -3.79
CA PHE A 82 -26.51 -28.96 -2.87
C PHE A 82 -27.30 -29.96 -2.00
N ARG A 83 -26.77 -31.18 -1.89
CA ARG A 83 -27.33 -32.30 -1.12
C ARG A 83 -26.60 -32.44 0.23
N PHE A 84 -27.29 -32.11 1.33
CA PHE A 84 -26.75 -32.20 2.69
C PHE A 84 -26.85 -33.62 3.31
N THR A 85 -27.65 -34.51 2.73
CA THR A 85 -27.81 -35.90 3.15
C THR A 85 -27.18 -36.85 2.14
N THR A 86 -26.64 -37.98 2.62
CA THR A 86 -26.18 -39.09 1.78
C THR A 86 -27.28 -40.13 1.53
N ASP A 87 -28.37 -40.09 2.31
CA ASP A 87 -29.53 -40.98 2.17
C ASP A 87 -30.48 -40.46 1.08
N GLU A 88 -30.64 -41.24 0.01
CA GLU A 88 -31.50 -40.88 -1.12
C GLU A 88 -33.00 -40.92 -0.80
N ASN A 89 -33.39 -41.62 0.28
CA ASN A 89 -34.81 -41.81 0.66
C ASN A 89 -35.36 -40.67 1.54
N ASN A 90 -34.50 -39.79 2.06
CA ASN A 90 -34.88 -38.82 3.11
C ASN A 90 -34.54 -37.37 2.71
N LYS A 91 -35.10 -36.92 1.57
CA LYS A 91 -34.72 -35.66 0.91
C LYS A 91 -35.28 -34.37 1.53
N THR A 92 -36.24 -34.44 2.46
CA THR A 92 -37.06 -33.26 2.82
C THR A 92 -37.36 -33.08 4.30
N ALA A 93 -36.93 -33.99 5.19
CA ALA A 93 -37.11 -33.83 6.64
C ALA A 93 -35.79 -33.44 7.32
N MET A 94 -35.85 -32.57 8.33
CA MET A 94 -34.71 -32.24 9.19
C MET A 94 -34.28 -33.49 9.96
N SER A 95 -33.37 -34.25 9.38
CA SER A 95 -32.81 -35.47 9.96
C SER A 95 -31.59 -35.09 10.82
N PRO A 96 -31.37 -35.71 11.99
CA PRO A 96 -30.12 -35.56 12.73
C PRO A 96 -28.87 -35.95 11.90
N HIS A 97 -29.07 -36.68 10.80
CA HIS A 97 -28.05 -37.12 9.86
C HIS A 97 -27.82 -36.14 8.68
N SER A 98 -28.50 -34.99 8.59
CA SER A 98 -28.18 -33.97 7.57
C SER A 98 -26.93 -33.17 7.95
N GLY A 99 -26.15 -32.72 6.96
CA GLY A 99 -24.98 -31.88 7.21
C GLY A 99 -25.35 -30.43 7.57
N SER A 100 -24.36 -29.56 7.63
CA SER A 100 -24.54 -28.16 8.03
C SER A 100 -24.03 -27.18 6.99
N PHE A 101 -24.68 -26.02 6.92
CA PHE A 101 -24.23 -24.88 6.13
C PHE A 101 -23.62 -23.84 7.07
N VAL A 102 -22.31 -23.66 7.00
CA VAL A 102 -21.58 -22.66 7.79
C VAL A 102 -21.25 -21.48 6.88
N TYR A 103 -21.49 -20.26 7.34
CA TYR A 103 -21.12 -19.06 6.57
C TYR A 103 -20.53 -17.98 7.49
N VAL A 104 -19.52 -17.27 6.99
CA VAL A 104 -18.86 -16.16 7.69
C VAL A 104 -19.78 -14.91 7.69
N GLN A 105 -19.76 -14.16 8.79
CA GLN A 105 -20.52 -12.92 8.99
C GLN A 105 -20.42 -11.93 7.81
N ASP A 106 -19.23 -11.70 7.28
CA ASP A 106 -18.96 -10.63 6.29
C ASP A 106 -19.19 -11.08 4.84
N ASN A 107 -19.99 -12.12 4.63
CA ASN A 107 -20.37 -12.56 3.30
C ASN A 107 -21.32 -11.56 2.60
N HIS A 108 -21.36 -11.64 1.29
CA HIS A 108 -22.39 -10.98 0.49
C HIS A 108 -23.80 -11.44 0.89
N MET A 109 -24.78 -10.54 0.85
CA MET A 109 -26.19 -10.79 1.17
C MET A 109 -26.76 -12.02 0.46
N SER A 110 -26.29 -12.33 -0.76
CA SER A 110 -26.70 -13.52 -1.51
C SER A 110 -26.40 -14.83 -0.77
N VAL A 111 -25.35 -14.90 0.05
CA VAL A 111 -25.05 -16.05 0.92
C VAL A 111 -26.07 -16.14 2.06
N LEU A 112 -26.49 -14.99 2.62
CA LEU A 112 -27.55 -14.96 3.64
C LEU A 112 -28.90 -15.43 3.08
N GLY A 113 -29.17 -15.14 1.80
CA GLY A 113 -30.36 -15.65 1.09
C GLY A 113 -30.36 -17.16 0.89
N MET A 114 -29.21 -17.83 1.00
CA MET A 114 -29.15 -19.30 0.94
C MET A 114 -29.77 -19.95 2.17
N ARG A 115 -29.83 -19.26 3.31
CA ARG A 115 -30.25 -19.83 4.60
C ARG A 115 -31.66 -20.39 4.55
N ASP A 116 -32.60 -19.65 3.97
CA ASP A 116 -34.01 -20.07 3.91
C ASP A 116 -34.18 -21.27 2.96
N VAL A 117 -33.48 -21.25 1.82
CA VAL A 117 -33.48 -22.36 0.84
C VAL A 117 -32.89 -23.63 1.45
N ILE A 118 -31.81 -23.50 2.22
CA ILE A 118 -31.11 -24.61 2.87
C ILE A 118 -31.90 -25.13 4.07
N ALA A 119 -32.51 -24.25 4.86
CA ALA A 119 -33.40 -24.62 5.96
C ALA A 119 -34.61 -25.41 5.46
N ALA A 120 -35.20 -25.02 4.33
CA ALA A 120 -36.29 -25.76 3.68
C ALA A 120 -35.87 -27.18 3.23
N LYS A 121 -34.57 -27.44 3.08
CA LYS A 121 -33.99 -28.77 2.81
C LYS A 121 -33.61 -29.55 4.06
N GLY A 122 -33.92 -29.03 5.25
CA GLY A 122 -33.66 -29.71 6.54
C GLY A 122 -32.21 -29.70 7.00
N ALA A 123 -31.37 -28.79 6.48
CA ALA A 123 -30.00 -28.59 6.93
C ALA A 123 -29.89 -27.35 7.83
N ASN A 124 -29.00 -27.41 8.82
CA ASN A 124 -28.81 -26.32 9.77
C ASN A 124 -27.91 -25.22 9.16
N ALA A 125 -28.35 -23.96 9.23
CA ALA A 125 -27.55 -22.80 8.85
C ALA A 125 -26.87 -22.22 10.09
N ILE A 126 -25.54 -22.29 10.14
CA ILE A 126 -24.71 -21.88 11.26
C ILE A 126 -23.97 -20.60 10.89
N TYR A 127 -24.25 -19.55 11.65
CA TYR A 127 -23.54 -18.28 11.59
C TYR A 127 -22.16 -18.42 12.23
N LEU A 128 -21.11 -18.01 11.51
CA LEU A 128 -19.74 -17.94 12.02
C LEU A 128 -19.29 -16.47 12.08
N ASP A 129 -19.02 -16.00 13.29
CA ASP A 129 -18.56 -14.63 13.55
C ASP A 129 -17.17 -14.37 12.94
N HIS A 130 -16.89 -13.11 12.57
CA HIS A 130 -15.61 -12.71 11.96
C HIS A 130 -14.40 -13.12 12.81
N ASP A 131 -14.36 -12.71 14.08
CA ASP A 131 -13.19 -12.94 14.94
C ASP A 131 -13.09 -14.44 15.28
N GLN A 132 -14.24 -15.08 15.50
CA GLN A 132 -14.31 -16.52 15.74
C GLN A 132 -13.78 -17.33 14.54
N ALA A 133 -14.05 -16.90 13.31
CA ALA A 133 -13.51 -17.56 12.12
C ALA A 133 -11.97 -17.56 12.14
N PHE A 134 -11.35 -16.40 12.35
CA PHE A 134 -9.89 -16.30 12.44
C PHE A 134 -9.33 -17.12 13.59
N GLN A 135 -9.99 -17.14 14.75
CA GLN A 135 -9.57 -17.97 15.89
C GLN A 135 -9.59 -19.46 15.56
N ILE A 136 -10.68 -19.97 14.97
CA ILE A 136 -10.83 -21.38 14.61
C ILE A 136 -9.77 -21.80 13.58
N PHE A 137 -9.58 -21.02 12.52
CA PHE A 137 -8.63 -21.35 11.45
C PHE A 137 -7.16 -21.07 11.80
N SER A 138 -6.89 -20.38 12.92
CA SER A 138 -5.51 -20.21 13.43
C SER A 138 -5.04 -21.40 14.27
N GLN A 139 -5.96 -22.25 14.74
CA GLN A 139 -5.62 -23.43 15.52
C GLN A 139 -5.12 -24.56 14.61
N PRO A 140 -4.14 -25.37 15.06
CA PRO A 140 -3.70 -26.53 14.31
C PRO A 140 -4.87 -27.49 14.12
N SER A 141 -5.17 -27.83 12.87
CA SER A 141 -6.23 -28.77 12.53
C SER A 141 -5.96 -30.13 13.16
N THR A 142 -6.92 -30.68 13.90
CA THR A 142 -6.89 -32.12 14.21
C THR A 142 -7.24 -32.88 12.94
N PRO A 143 -6.34 -33.75 12.42
CA PRO A 143 -6.61 -34.50 11.21
C PRO A 143 -7.87 -35.35 11.40
N HIS A 144 -8.83 -35.20 10.50
CA HIS A 144 -9.96 -36.12 10.42
C HIS A 144 -9.45 -37.48 9.93
N ASP A 145 -9.85 -38.57 10.60
CA ASP A 145 -9.53 -39.92 10.15
C ASP A 145 -10.28 -40.20 8.84
N LEU A 146 -9.54 -40.33 7.72
CA LEU A 146 -10.10 -40.50 6.38
C LEU A 146 -10.84 -41.85 6.21
N ASN A 147 -10.69 -42.76 7.18
CA ASN A 147 -11.29 -44.09 7.16
C ASN A 147 -12.70 -44.14 7.79
N GLU A 148 -13.19 -43.07 8.42
CA GLU A 148 -14.56 -43.02 8.93
C GLU A 148 -15.58 -42.87 7.77
N ARG A 149 -16.64 -43.68 7.80
CA ARG A 149 -17.76 -43.54 6.86
C ARG A 149 -18.43 -42.19 7.05
N GLN A 150 -18.35 -41.35 6.02
CA GLN A 150 -19.01 -40.05 6.01
C GLN A 150 -20.52 -40.23 5.96
N SER A 151 -21.23 -39.63 6.92
CA SER A 151 -22.69 -39.77 7.07
C SER A 151 -23.47 -38.67 6.36
N SER A 152 -22.82 -37.55 6.02
CA SER A 152 -23.48 -36.33 5.53
C SER A 152 -22.50 -35.43 4.76
N ASN A 153 -23.03 -34.42 4.07
CA ASN A 153 -22.24 -33.39 3.40
C ASN A 153 -22.50 -32.01 4.03
N SER A 154 -21.44 -31.30 4.42
CA SER A 154 -21.52 -29.94 4.97
C SER A 154 -20.86 -28.94 4.03
N LEU A 155 -21.39 -27.72 4.00
CA LEU A 155 -20.98 -26.66 3.09
C LEU A 155 -20.48 -25.44 3.89
N PHE A 156 -19.28 -24.98 3.60
CA PHE A 156 -18.73 -23.74 4.14
C PHE A 156 -18.71 -22.66 3.05
N ALA A 157 -19.31 -21.49 3.32
CA ALA A 157 -19.31 -20.36 2.40
C ALA A 157 -18.60 -19.14 2.99
N PHE A 158 -17.64 -18.60 2.23
CA PHE A 158 -16.98 -17.34 2.57
C PHE A 158 -16.60 -16.54 1.32
N SER A 159 -16.49 -15.22 1.47
CA SER A 159 -16.01 -14.33 0.43
C SER A 159 -14.49 -14.29 0.42
N ALA A 160 -13.87 -14.42 -0.75
CA ALA A 160 -12.41 -14.26 -0.88
C ALA A 160 -11.96 -12.80 -0.59
N GLN A 161 -12.82 -11.82 -0.85
CA GLN A 161 -12.61 -10.42 -0.48
C GLN A 161 -13.93 -9.82 0.03
N CYS A 162 -13.89 -9.17 1.19
CA CYS A 162 -15.02 -8.47 1.78
C CYS A 162 -15.43 -7.29 0.88
N ASN A 163 -16.68 -7.28 0.43
CA ASN A 163 -17.22 -6.20 -0.42
C ASN A 163 -17.38 -4.86 0.33
N PHE A 164 -17.30 -4.88 1.67
CA PHE A 164 -17.41 -3.71 2.54
C PHE A 164 -16.04 -3.10 2.85
N SER A 165 -15.17 -3.83 3.56
CA SER A 165 -13.87 -3.32 4.04
C SER A 165 -12.72 -3.54 3.07
N GLY A 166 -12.85 -4.44 2.08
CA GLY A 166 -11.77 -4.84 1.20
C GLY A 166 -10.81 -5.87 1.78
N LEU A 167 -11.03 -6.35 3.00
CA LEU A 167 -10.24 -7.42 3.61
C LEU A 167 -10.26 -8.67 2.73
N LYS A 168 -9.10 -9.30 2.53
CA LYS A 168 -8.94 -10.57 1.84
C LYS A 168 -8.88 -11.69 2.86
N TYR A 169 -9.82 -12.62 2.78
CA TYR A 169 -9.83 -13.78 3.66
C TYR A 169 -8.77 -14.80 3.22
N PRO A 170 -8.08 -15.47 4.15
CA PRO A 170 -7.06 -16.45 3.80
C PRO A 170 -7.62 -17.59 2.96
N LEU A 171 -7.15 -17.74 1.71
CA LEU A 171 -7.58 -18.82 0.81
C LEU A 171 -7.18 -20.21 1.34
N LYS A 172 -6.21 -20.29 2.26
CA LYS A 172 -5.84 -21.53 2.96
C LYS A 172 -7.02 -22.15 3.73
N TRP A 173 -8.03 -21.35 4.13
CA TRP A 173 -9.24 -21.87 4.76
C TRP A 173 -9.96 -22.93 3.91
N ILE A 174 -9.74 -22.94 2.59
CA ILE A 174 -10.25 -23.98 1.71
C ILE A 174 -9.70 -25.36 2.11
N SER A 175 -8.37 -25.50 2.15
CA SER A 175 -7.74 -26.77 2.52
C SER A 175 -7.98 -27.12 3.98
N ASP A 176 -7.98 -26.12 4.86
CA ASP A 176 -8.20 -26.34 6.30
C ASP A 176 -9.64 -26.82 6.57
N THR A 177 -10.61 -26.34 5.79
CA THR A 177 -12.01 -26.80 5.85
C THR A 177 -12.13 -28.23 5.32
N HIS A 178 -11.49 -28.57 4.20
CA HIS A 178 -11.45 -29.94 3.69
C HIS A 178 -10.83 -30.92 4.69
N ALA A 179 -9.85 -30.46 5.49
CA ALA A 179 -9.25 -31.23 6.58
C ALA A 179 -10.14 -31.36 7.83
N GLY A 180 -11.34 -30.75 7.83
CA GLY A 180 -12.33 -30.90 8.89
C GLY A 180 -12.21 -29.88 10.03
N THR A 181 -11.51 -28.76 9.84
CA THR A 181 -11.33 -27.71 10.89
C THR A 181 -12.66 -27.22 11.49
N LEU A 182 -13.74 -27.19 10.70
CA LEU A 182 -15.06 -26.75 11.15
C LEU A 182 -15.91 -27.87 11.79
N SER A 183 -15.45 -29.13 11.81
CA SER A 183 -16.25 -30.28 12.24
C SER A 183 -16.64 -30.21 13.71
N VAL A 184 -15.71 -29.78 14.59
CA VAL A 184 -15.98 -29.60 16.02
C VAL A 184 -16.95 -28.45 16.24
N PHE A 185 -16.71 -27.31 15.57
CA PHE A 185 -17.55 -26.12 15.66
C PHE A 185 -19.00 -26.41 15.23
N ALA A 186 -19.17 -27.08 14.10
CA ALA A 186 -20.49 -27.44 13.57
C ALA A 186 -21.13 -28.65 14.28
N ARG A 187 -20.42 -29.31 15.21
CA ARG A 187 -20.84 -30.57 15.85
C ARG A 187 -21.15 -31.68 14.84
N LYS A 188 -20.31 -31.79 13.80
CA LYS A 188 -20.43 -32.74 12.69
C LYS A 188 -19.10 -33.46 12.46
N PRO A 189 -18.69 -34.39 13.35
CA PRO A 189 -17.37 -35.02 13.29
C PRO A 189 -17.16 -35.93 12.09
N SER A 190 -18.21 -36.51 11.49
CA SER A 190 -18.09 -37.48 10.38
C SER A 190 -18.75 -36.96 9.08
N THR A 191 -18.65 -35.65 8.81
CA THR A 191 -19.23 -35.01 7.61
C THR A 191 -18.16 -34.74 6.55
N ARG A 192 -18.53 -34.86 5.27
CA ARG A 192 -17.68 -34.40 4.18
C ARG A 192 -17.84 -32.90 4.01
N TRP A 193 -16.75 -32.16 4.15
CA TRP A 193 -16.76 -30.71 3.96
C TRP A 193 -16.54 -30.31 2.51
N TYR A 194 -17.35 -29.34 2.06
CA TYR A 194 -17.24 -28.67 0.78
C TYR A 194 -17.13 -27.17 0.99
N VAL A 195 -16.47 -26.48 0.06
CA VAL A 195 -16.21 -25.04 0.15
C VAL A 195 -16.82 -24.31 -1.04
N LEU A 196 -17.68 -23.33 -0.74
CA LEU A 196 -18.24 -22.36 -1.67
C LEU A 196 -17.52 -21.02 -1.49
N LEU A 197 -16.68 -20.68 -2.47
CA LEU A 197 -15.93 -19.43 -2.47
C LEU A 197 -16.66 -18.37 -3.31
N ASP A 198 -17.12 -17.30 -2.67
CA ASP A 198 -17.52 -16.08 -3.39
C ASP A 198 -16.28 -15.27 -3.76
N ALA A 199 -15.86 -15.38 -5.02
CA ALA A 199 -14.70 -14.68 -5.55
C ALA A 199 -15.07 -13.44 -6.39
N ALA A 200 -16.34 -13.03 -6.41
CA ALA A 200 -16.80 -11.98 -7.31
C ALA A 200 -16.08 -10.64 -7.12
N SER A 201 -15.82 -10.24 -5.86
CA SER A 201 -15.03 -9.04 -5.55
C SER A 201 -13.52 -9.27 -5.68
N PHE A 202 -13.04 -10.47 -5.31
CA PHE A 202 -11.62 -10.79 -5.29
C PHE A 202 -11.02 -10.91 -6.69
N ALA A 203 -11.68 -11.69 -7.58
CA ALA A 203 -11.21 -11.97 -8.93
C ALA A 203 -11.18 -10.73 -9.83
N ALA A 204 -11.85 -9.64 -9.43
CA ALA A 204 -11.83 -8.38 -10.16
C ALA A 204 -10.46 -7.73 -10.19
N THR A 205 -9.68 -7.86 -9.11
CA THR A 205 -8.41 -7.13 -8.94
C THR A 205 -7.28 -7.97 -8.36
N ASN A 206 -7.49 -9.29 -8.16
CA ASN A 206 -6.48 -10.17 -7.58
C ASN A 206 -6.35 -11.47 -8.35
N LYS A 207 -5.13 -12.02 -8.36
CA LYS A 207 -4.86 -13.34 -8.95
C LYS A 207 -5.45 -14.43 -8.06
N LEU A 208 -6.32 -15.26 -8.62
CA LEU A 208 -6.79 -16.51 -8.02
C LEU A 208 -6.22 -17.68 -8.82
N ASP A 209 -5.53 -18.58 -8.15
CA ASP A 209 -4.85 -19.73 -8.76
C ASP A 209 -5.47 -21.04 -8.26
N LEU A 210 -6.28 -21.67 -9.11
CA LEU A 210 -7.00 -22.91 -8.79
C LEU A 210 -6.11 -24.15 -8.86
N SER A 211 -4.86 -24.05 -9.33
CA SER A 211 -3.88 -25.13 -9.15
C SER A 211 -3.43 -25.25 -7.69
N ILE A 212 -3.51 -24.15 -6.93
CA ILE A 212 -3.11 -24.06 -5.52
C ILE A 212 -4.32 -24.16 -4.60
N TYR A 213 -5.31 -23.28 -4.79
CA TYR A 213 -6.48 -23.15 -3.94
C TYR A 213 -7.69 -23.76 -4.63
N LYS A 214 -8.19 -24.90 -4.14
CA LYS A 214 -9.15 -25.75 -4.88
C LYS A 214 -10.53 -25.84 -4.23
N PRO A 215 -11.32 -24.75 -4.18
CA PRO A 215 -12.67 -24.78 -3.62
C PRO A 215 -13.58 -25.69 -4.47
N ASP A 216 -14.61 -26.28 -3.88
CA ASP A 216 -15.54 -27.14 -4.61
C ASP A 216 -16.42 -26.35 -5.57
N PHE A 217 -16.78 -25.13 -5.15
CA PHE A 217 -17.63 -24.22 -5.90
C PHE A 217 -17.05 -22.81 -5.86
N LEU A 218 -16.95 -22.16 -7.01
CA LEU A 218 -16.42 -20.81 -7.14
C LEU A 218 -17.39 -19.92 -7.93
N CYS A 219 -17.78 -18.79 -7.33
CA CYS A 219 -18.73 -17.86 -7.93
C CYS A 219 -18.02 -16.62 -8.51
N LEU A 220 -18.40 -16.22 -9.72
CA LEU A 220 -17.79 -15.12 -10.47
C LEU A 220 -18.84 -14.18 -11.08
N SER A 221 -18.45 -12.91 -11.26
CA SER A 221 -19.21 -11.90 -12.01
C SER A 221 -18.26 -11.16 -12.95
N PHE A 222 -18.41 -11.36 -14.26
CA PHE A 222 -17.45 -10.83 -15.24
C PHE A 222 -17.50 -9.30 -15.36
N TYR A 223 -18.68 -8.69 -15.17
CA TYR A 223 -18.82 -7.23 -15.14
C TYR A 223 -18.09 -6.56 -13.96
N LYS A 224 -17.71 -7.31 -12.91
CA LYS A 224 -16.82 -6.79 -11.87
C LYS A 224 -15.35 -6.85 -12.30
N MET A 225 -15.00 -7.81 -13.14
CA MET A 225 -13.64 -8.00 -13.63
C MET A 225 -13.26 -7.01 -14.74
N PHE A 226 -14.16 -6.72 -15.68
CA PHE A 226 -13.86 -5.85 -16.82
C PHE A 226 -15.07 -5.09 -17.39
N GLY A 227 -16.19 -5.04 -16.65
CA GLY A 227 -17.27 -4.08 -16.87
C GLY A 227 -18.32 -4.47 -17.90
N TYR A 228 -17.91 -5.02 -19.05
CA TYR A 228 -18.82 -5.48 -20.09
C TYR A 228 -18.57 -6.95 -20.46
N PRO A 229 -19.60 -7.76 -20.71
CA PRO A 229 -21.02 -7.46 -20.59
C PRO A 229 -21.54 -7.62 -19.16
N THR A 230 -22.62 -6.88 -18.84
CA THR A 230 -23.39 -7.08 -17.62
C THR A 230 -24.35 -8.27 -17.75
N GLY A 231 -24.83 -8.79 -16.62
CA GLY A 231 -25.79 -9.90 -16.61
C GLY A 231 -25.21 -11.26 -16.95
N ILE A 232 -23.87 -11.41 -16.89
CA ILE A 232 -23.19 -12.70 -17.03
C ILE A 232 -22.11 -12.90 -15.96
N GLY A 233 -22.05 -14.11 -15.44
CA GLY A 233 -21.05 -14.62 -14.52
C GLY A 233 -20.83 -16.10 -14.77
N ALA A 234 -20.19 -16.76 -13.81
CA ALA A 234 -19.97 -18.19 -13.89
C ALA A 234 -20.00 -18.83 -12.50
N LEU A 235 -20.36 -20.11 -12.49
CA LEU A 235 -20.12 -21.04 -11.40
C LEU A 235 -19.10 -22.06 -11.91
N LEU A 236 -17.91 -22.07 -11.30
CA LEU A 236 -16.93 -23.13 -11.53
C LEU A 236 -17.18 -24.22 -10.49
N VAL A 237 -17.39 -25.45 -10.96
CA VAL A 237 -17.63 -26.62 -10.12
C VAL A 237 -16.48 -27.58 -10.28
N LYS A 238 -15.86 -27.98 -9.16
CA LYS A 238 -14.85 -29.03 -9.15
C LYS A 238 -15.51 -30.35 -9.55
N ASN A 239 -15.00 -31.02 -10.57
CA ASN A 239 -15.67 -32.17 -11.16
C ASN A 239 -15.93 -33.29 -10.15
N LYS A 240 -14.99 -33.51 -9.22
CA LYS A 240 -15.09 -34.49 -8.11
C LYS A 240 -16.14 -34.16 -7.02
N SER A 241 -16.76 -32.99 -7.13
CA SER A 241 -17.77 -32.48 -6.18
C SER A 241 -19.11 -32.24 -6.89
N SER A 242 -19.25 -32.68 -8.15
CA SER A 242 -20.50 -32.57 -8.92
C SER A 242 -21.58 -33.55 -8.45
N ASP A 243 -21.20 -34.63 -7.77
CA ASP A 243 -22.08 -35.65 -7.24
C ASP A 243 -23.03 -35.10 -6.17
N VAL A 244 -22.63 -34.07 -5.43
CA VAL A 244 -23.49 -33.44 -4.42
C VAL A 244 -24.46 -32.40 -4.97
N LEU A 245 -24.47 -32.15 -6.28
CA LEU A 245 -25.39 -31.23 -6.92
C LEU A 245 -26.54 -31.97 -7.62
N ASP A 246 -27.75 -31.86 -7.07
CA ASP A 246 -28.98 -32.36 -7.66
C ASP A 246 -29.93 -31.21 -8.01
N LYS A 247 -30.11 -30.97 -9.32
CA LYS A 247 -30.95 -29.88 -9.82
C LYS A 247 -32.43 -30.26 -9.73
N MET A 248 -33.23 -29.56 -8.93
CA MET A 248 -34.66 -29.89 -8.78
C MET A 248 -35.51 -29.46 -9.98
N TYR A 249 -35.25 -28.27 -10.52
CA TYR A 249 -35.96 -27.71 -11.67
C TYR A 249 -35.31 -28.14 -13.00
N TYR A 250 -36.08 -28.24 -14.09
CA TYR A 250 -35.54 -28.37 -15.44
C TYR A 250 -36.31 -27.48 -16.42
N GLY A 251 -35.57 -26.88 -17.36
CA GLY A 251 -36.11 -26.06 -18.43
C GLY A 251 -35.12 -25.98 -19.60
N GLY A 252 -35.60 -25.51 -20.76
CA GLY A 252 -34.73 -25.04 -21.85
C GLY A 252 -33.61 -25.98 -22.30
N GLY A 253 -33.90 -27.27 -22.54
CA GLY A 253 -32.93 -28.24 -23.08
C GLY A 253 -32.07 -28.98 -22.05
N THR A 254 -32.27 -28.73 -20.74
CA THR A 254 -31.50 -29.35 -19.63
C THR A 254 -31.83 -30.82 -19.36
N VAL A 255 -32.74 -31.41 -20.15
CA VAL A 255 -33.15 -32.81 -20.12
C VAL A 255 -32.90 -33.46 -21.48
N ASP A 256 -32.58 -34.76 -21.48
CA ASP A 256 -32.55 -35.60 -22.68
C ASP A 256 -33.97 -35.86 -23.19
N ILE A 257 -34.91 -36.07 -22.27
CA ILE A 257 -36.33 -36.30 -22.55
C ILE A 257 -37.19 -35.87 -21.36
N ALA A 258 -38.38 -35.37 -21.65
CA ALA A 258 -39.45 -35.16 -20.68
C ALA A 258 -40.79 -35.53 -21.33
N LEU A 259 -41.63 -36.25 -20.61
CA LEU A 259 -42.99 -36.55 -21.06
C LEU A 259 -43.93 -35.43 -20.59
N SER A 260 -44.88 -35.05 -21.45
CA SER A 260 -45.89 -34.06 -21.11
C SER A 260 -47.06 -34.65 -20.32
N SER A 261 -47.40 -35.92 -20.61
CA SER A 261 -48.52 -36.64 -19.99
C SER A 261 -48.16 -37.30 -18.66
N GLU A 262 -46.88 -37.55 -18.41
CA GLU A 262 -46.40 -38.28 -17.24
C GLU A 262 -45.29 -37.52 -16.54
N ARG A 263 -45.15 -37.72 -15.22
CA ARG A 263 -44.08 -37.11 -14.41
C ARG A 263 -42.76 -37.86 -14.60
N PHE A 264 -42.33 -38.01 -15.84
CA PHE A 264 -41.07 -38.64 -16.23
C PHE A 264 -40.18 -37.64 -16.97
N HIS A 265 -38.91 -37.59 -16.56
CA HIS A 265 -37.87 -36.83 -17.24
C HIS A 265 -36.50 -37.46 -16.98
N ARG A 266 -35.54 -37.22 -17.88
CA ARG A 266 -34.13 -37.60 -17.71
C ARG A 266 -33.26 -36.37 -17.91
N LYS A 267 -32.55 -35.95 -16.86
CA LYS A 267 -31.63 -34.80 -16.90
C LYS A 267 -30.37 -35.12 -17.70
N ARG A 268 -29.81 -34.11 -18.38
CA ARG A 268 -28.54 -34.20 -19.10
C ARG A 268 -27.42 -34.67 -18.18
N GLN A 269 -26.54 -35.54 -18.68
CA GLN A 269 -25.41 -36.05 -17.91
C GLN A 269 -24.29 -35.02 -17.76
N ILE A 270 -24.02 -34.24 -18.81
CA ILE A 270 -23.02 -33.18 -18.80
C ILE A 270 -23.46 -32.07 -17.85
N LEU A 271 -22.56 -31.65 -16.96
CA LEU A 271 -22.89 -30.78 -15.84
C LEU A 271 -23.36 -29.38 -16.29
N TYR A 272 -22.64 -28.72 -17.20
CA TYR A 272 -23.04 -27.38 -17.66
C TYR A 272 -24.37 -27.41 -18.42
N GLU A 273 -24.61 -28.40 -19.29
CA GLU A 273 -25.89 -28.57 -19.99
C GLU A 273 -27.06 -28.82 -19.03
N ARG A 274 -26.78 -29.42 -17.86
CA ARG A 274 -27.79 -29.67 -16.84
C ARG A 274 -28.21 -28.39 -16.14
N PHE A 275 -27.29 -27.45 -15.91
CA PHE A 275 -27.50 -26.28 -15.06
C PHE A 275 -27.64 -24.95 -15.83
N GLU A 276 -27.36 -24.92 -17.13
CA GLU A 276 -27.62 -23.78 -18.00
C GLU A 276 -29.04 -23.87 -18.56
N ASP A 277 -30.00 -23.18 -17.92
CA ASP A 277 -31.39 -23.16 -18.36
C ASP A 277 -31.57 -22.33 -19.64
N GLY A 278 -32.08 -22.98 -20.70
CA GLY A 278 -32.39 -22.30 -21.96
C GLY A 278 -31.16 -21.96 -22.77
N THR A 279 -31.36 -21.07 -23.75
CA THR A 279 -30.25 -20.58 -24.57
C THR A 279 -29.41 -19.61 -23.76
N VAL A 280 -28.14 -19.99 -23.51
CA VAL A 280 -27.15 -19.13 -22.87
C VAL A 280 -26.96 -17.82 -23.66
N PRO A 281 -26.60 -16.70 -23.00
CA PRO A 281 -26.39 -15.42 -23.67
C PRO A 281 -25.10 -15.42 -24.51
N PHE A 282 -25.10 -16.15 -25.63
CA PHE A 282 -23.92 -16.50 -26.41
C PHE A 282 -23.17 -15.28 -26.96
N LEU A 283 -23.86 -14.20 -27.33
CA LEU A 283 -23.20 -12.94 -27.73
C LEU A 283 -22.44 -12.29 -26.57
N SER A 284 -23.02 -12.34 -25.37
CA SER A 284 -22.35 -11.87 -24.15
C SER A 284 -21.16 -12.76 -23.81
N ILE A 285 -21.27 -14.09 -23.98
CA ILE A 285 -20.18 -15.04 -23.79
C ILE A 285 -19.02 -14.75 -24.74
N VAL A 286 -19.30 -14.58 -26.04
CA VAL A 286 -18.31 -14.21 -27.06
C VAL A 286 -17.56 -12.94 -26.65
N SER A 287 -18.30 -11.95 -26.16
CA SER A 287 -17.75 -10.64 -25.78
C SER A 287 -16.78 -10.70 -24.58
N LEU A 288 -16.82 -11.75 -23.77
CA LEU A 288 -15.90 -11.93 -22.63
C LEU A 288 -14.43 -12.01 -23.07
N GLN A 289 -14.17 -12.50 -24.29
CA GLN A 289 -12.81 -12.66 -24.81
C GLN A 289 -11.97 -11.38 -24.66
N TYR A 290 -12.57 -10.26 -25.06
CA TYR A 290 -11.90 -8.96 -25.06
C TYR A 290 -11.64 -8.42 -23.65
N GLY A 291 -12.49 -8.77 -22.68
CA GLY A 291 -12.25 -8.49 -21.27
C GLY A 291 -11.04 -9.28 -20.76
N PHE A 292 -10.99 -10.59 -21.03
CA PHE A 292 -9.85 -11.44 -20.65
C PHE A 292 -8.54 -11.06 -21.36
N GLU A 293 -8.59 -10.55 -22.58
CA GLU A 293 -7.42 -10.01 -23.29
C GLU A 293 -6.83 -8.80 -22.57
N ILE A 294 -7.66 -7.87 -22.08
CA ILE A 294 -7.20 -6.72 -21.28
C ILE A 294 -6.51 -7.19 -20.01
N LEU A 295 -7.14 -8.09 -19.26
CA LEU A 295 -6.56 -8.63 -18.02
C LEU A 295 -5.27 -9.39 -18.27
N SER A 296 -5.14 -10.05 -19.43
CA SER A 296 -3.90 -10.76 -19.79
C SER A 296 -2.77 -9.81 -20.17
N LYS A 297 -3.08 -8.69 -20.84
CA LYS A 297 -2.09 -7.66 -21.18
C LYS A 297 -1.57 -6.91 -19.95
N LEU A 298 -2.46 -6.62 -18.99
CA LEU A 298 -2.10 -5.93 -17.75
C LEU A 298 -1.59 -6.86 -16.66
N SER A 299 -1.88 -8.16 -16.70
CA SER A 299 -1.64 -9.14 -15.62
C SER A 299 -2.37 -8.83 -14.30
N MET A 300 -2.85 -9.88 -13.62
CA MET A 300 -3.54 -9.71 -12.33
C MET A 300 -2.62 -9.23 -11.20
N ASP A 301 -1.31 -9.48 -11.27
CA ASP A 301 -0.36 -9.03 -10.25
C ASP A 301 -0.16 -7.50 -10.31
N GLN A 302 0.04 -6.93 -11.51
CA GLN A 302 0.18 -5.48 -11.67
C GLN A 302 -1.14 -4.76 -11.33
N ILE A 303 -2.29 -5.32 -11.74
CA ILE A 303 -3.60 -4.80 -11.34
C ILE A 303 -3.72 -4.75 -9.81
N SER A 304 -3.39 -5.84 -9.13
CA SER A 304 -3.46 -5.92 -7.66
C SER A 304 -2.53 -4.90 -6.98
N LYS A 305 -1.30 -4.74 -7.47
CA LYS A 305 -0.34 -3.73 -6.96
C LYS A 305 -0.87 -2.31 -7.12
N HIS A 306 -1.34 -1.98 -8.32
CA HIS A 306 -1.84 -0.65 -8.66
C HIS A 306 -3.05 -0.26 -7.80
N VAL A 307 -4.06 -1.13 -7.79
CA VAL A 307 -5.31 -0.90 -7.06
C VAL A 307 -5.07 -0.82 -5.54
N PHE A 308 -4.19 -1.66 -5.00
CA PHE A 308 -3.79 -1.59 -3.59
C PHE A 308 -3.04 -0.28 -3.29
N SER A 309 -2.13 0.15 -4.15
CA SER A 309 -1.40 1.41 -3.97
C SER A 309 -2.33 2.61 -3.88
N LEU A 310 -3.34 2.70 -4.75
CA LEU A 310 -4.34 3.78 -4.71
C LEU A 310 -5.16 3.76 -3.42
N ALA A 311 -5.59 2.57 -2.99
CA ALA A 311 -6.32 2.39 -1.74
C ALA A 311 -5.49 2.78 -0.52
N LYS A 312 -4.22 2.34 -0.46
CA LYS A 312 -3.25 2.71 0.58
C LYS A 312 -3.06 4.23 0.64
N THR A 313 -2.83 4.87 -0.50
CA THR A 313 -2.65 6.33 -0.57
C THR A 313 -3.88 7.08 -0.07
N LEU A 314 -5.09 6.66 -0.48
CA LEU A 314 -6.32 7.27 0.01
C LEU A 314 -6.48 7.05 1.52
N HIS A 315 -6.31 5.83 2.00
CA HIS A 315 -6.43 5.45 3.41
C HIS A 315 -5.50 6.30 4.29
N HIS A 316 -4.21 6.38 3.95
CA HIS A 316 -3.23 7.16 4.71
C HIS A 316 -3.52 8.66 4.66
N SER A 317 -3.91 9.17 3.49
CA SER A 317 -4.27 10.57 3.35
C SER A 317 -5.46 10.92 4.25
N LEU A 318 -6.50 10.10 4.25
CA LEU A 318 -7.68 10.26 5.09
C LEU A 318 -7.37 10.18 6.59
N LEU A 319 -6.48 9.25 7.00
CA LEU A 319 -6.00 9.16 8.39
C LEU A 319 -5.36 10.46 8.88
N THR A 320 -4.72 11.22 7.99
CA THR A 320 -4.02 12.44 8.38
C THR A 320 -4.94 13.65 8.58
N LEU A 321 -6.16 13.62 8.03
CA LEU A 321 -7.07 14.75 8.01
C LEU A 321 -7.75 14.94 9.37
N HIS A 322 -7.48 16.08 10.02
CA HIS A 322 -8.13 16.49 11.26
C HIS A 322 -8.71 17.90 11.15
N HIS A 323 -9.79 18.12 11.89
CA HIS A 323 -10.38 19.44 12.11
C HIS A 323 -9.44 20.33 12.93
N CYS A 324 -9.70 21.64 12.96
CA CYS A 324 -8.95 22.62 13.75
C CYS A 324 -8.88 22.29 15.26
N ASN A 325 -9.84 21.53 15.77
CA ASN A 325 -9.86 21.04 17.16
C ASN A 325 -9.11 19.71 17.36
N GLY A 326 -8.44 19.21 16.33
CA GLY A 326 -7.63 18.00 16.36
C GLY A 326 -8.42 16.68 16.35
N LYS A 327 -9.75 16.70 16.18
CA LYS A 327 -10.56 15.49 15.93
C LYS A 327 -10.45 15.03 14.47
N PRO A 328 -10.52 13.71 14.19
CA PRO A 328 -10.41 13.19 12.83
C PRO A 328 -11.60 13.64 11.96
N VAL A 329 -11.34 13.85 10.66
CA VAL A 329 -12.36 14.21 9.66
C VAL A 329 -13.16 12.99 9.22
N VAL A 330 -12.56 11.80 9.28
CA VAL A 330 -13.24 10.56 8.90
C VAL A 330 -13.11 9.49 9.99
N LYS A 331 -14.13 8.65 10.08
CA LYS A 331 -14.09 7.36 10.77
C LYS A 331 -13.89 6.28 9.71
N LEU A 332 -12.69 5.70 9.66
CA LEU A 332 -12.35 4.60 8.76
C LEU A 332 -12.85 3.26 9.31
N TYR A 333 -13.28 2.38 8.40
CA TYR A 333 -13.71 1.02 8.67
C TYR A 333 -12.79 0.06 7.91
N SER A 334 -11.78 -0.46 8.61
CA SER A 334 -10.80 -1.40 8.07
C SER A 334 -10.48 -2.50 9.07
N ASP A 335 -10.08 -3.66 8.55
CA ASP A 335 -9.58 -4.80 9.33
C ASP A 335 -8.03 -4.94 9.20
N SER A 336 -7.40 -4.03 8.46
CA SER A 336 -5.95 -3.96 8.23
C SER A 336 -5.45 -2.51 8.30
N ASP A 337 -4.13 -2.35 8.32
CA ASP A 337 -3.41 -1.07 8.29
C ASP A 337 -3.11 -0.56 6.87
N TYR A 338 -3.45 -1.33 5.83
CA TYR A 338 -3.09 -1.09 4.43
C TYR A 338 -1.58 -1.17 4.15
N GLU A 339 -0.83 -1.95 4.93
CA GLU A 339 0.59 -2.23 4.67
C GLU A 339 0.81 -3.49 3.83
N ASP A 340 -0.06 -4.50 3.95
CA ASP A 340 0.06 -5.75 3.21
C ASP A 340 -1.03 -5.92 2.12
N ARG A 341 -0.58 -5.93 0.86
CA ARG A 341 -1.39 -6.24 -0.33
C ARG A 341 -2.05 -7.62 -0.27
N SER A 342 -1.46 -8.58 0.42
CA SER A 342 -2.01 -9.93 0.54
C SER A 342 -3.28 -9.95 1.41
N LEU A 343 -3.38 -9.03 2.37
CA LEU A 343 -4.49 -8.91 3.33
C LEU A 343 -5.54 -7.90 2.90
N GLN A 344 -5.18 -6.87 2.13
CA GLN A 344 -6.10 -5.77 1.79
C GLN A 344 -6.26 -5.56 0.29
N GLY A 345 -7.49 -5.33 -0.14
CA GLY A 345 -7.87 -5.01 -1.52
C GLY A 345 -7.94 -3.51 -1.81
N GLY A 346 -8.54 -3.17 -2.96
CA GLY A 346 -8.69 -1.80 -3.47
C GLY A 346 -9.81 -0.97 -2.88
N ILE A 347 -10.34 -1.35 -1.71
CA ILE A 347 -11.55 -0.75 -1.13
C ILE A 347 -11.16 0.03 0.13
N VAL A 348 -11.72 1.23 0.29
CA VAL A 348 -11.65 2.07 1.49
C VAL A 348 -13.07 2.46 1.90
N ALA A 349 -13.49 2.04 3.09
CA ALA A 349 -14.80 2.36 3.66
C ALA A 349 -14.65 3.33 4.84
N PHE A 350 -15.50 4.37 4.88
CA PHE A 350 -15.47 5.37 5.95
C PHE A 350 -16.79 6.12 6.09
N ASN A 351 -16.92 6.88 7.16
CA ASN A 351 -17.91 7.95 7.31
C ASN A 351 -17.20 9.27 7.61
N VAL A 352 -17.77 10.38 7.18
CA VAL A 352 -17.24 11.72 7.45
C VAL A 352 -17.82 12.26 8.76
N MET A 353 -17.00 12.97 9.53
CA MET A 353 -17.34 13.54 10.83
C MET A 353 -17.15 15.06 10.78
N ARG A 354 -18.04 15.79 11.46
CA ARG A 354 -17.91 17.23 11.70
C ARG A 354 -16.98 17.50 12.88
N SER A 355 -16.51 18.74 13.03
CA SER A 355 -15.64 19.14 14.16
C SER A 355 -16.31 18.93 15.52
N ASN A 356 -17.64 19.07 15.62
CA ASN A 356 -18.37 18.78 16.85
C ASN A 356 -18.41 17.27 17.22
N GLY A 357 -18.00 16.38 16.31
CA GLY A 357 -17.98 14.93 16.48
C GLY A 357 -19.23 14.21 15.97
N GLN A 358 -20.20 14.93 15.41
CA GLN A 358 -21.36 14.34 14.75
C GLN A 358 -20.98 13.80 13.37
N TYR A 359 -21.69 12.78 12.92
CA TYR A 359 -21.53 12.26 11.57
C TYR A 359 -22.18 13.18 10.54
N VAL A 360 -21.54 13.27 9.37
CA VAL A 360 -22.15 13.79 8.16
C VAL A 360 -22.93 12.64 7.53
N GLY A 361 -24.22 12.88 7.22
CA GLY A 361 -25.04 11.90 6.54
C GLY A 361 -24.49 11.57 5.15
N TYR A 362 -24.53 10.31 4.74
CA TYR A 362 -23.98 9.92 3.44
C TYR A 362 -24.76 10.51 2.25
N MET A 363 -25.99 11.02 2.44
CA MET A 363 -26.73 11.76 1.42
C MET A 363 -26.08 13.12 1.13
N GLU A 364 -25.60 13.81 2.16
CA GLU A 364 -24.81 15.04 2.00
C GLU A 364 -23.49 14.77 1.27
N ILE A 365 -22.87 13.62 1.55
CA ILE A 365 -21.67 13.17 0.81
C ILE A 365 -22.00 12.90 -0.66
N LEU A 366 -23.12 12.24 -0.97
CA LEU A 366 -23.56 12.00 -2.35
C LEU A 366 -23.81 13.30 -3.11
N ASN A 367 -24.46 14.28 -2.48
CA ASN A 367 -24.70 15.59 -3.08
C ASN A 367 -23.37 16.32 -3.37
N MET A 368 -22.42 16.26 -2.44
CA MET A 368 -21.08 16.83 -2.66
C MET A 368 -20.30 16.06 -3.73
N ALA A 369 -20.41 14.74 -3.77
CA ALA A 369 -19.80 13.91 -4.81
C ALA A 369 -20.32 14.31 -6.20
N ALA A 370 -21.62 14.55 -6.35
CA ALA A 370 -22.21 15.02 -7.60
C ALA A 370 -21.62 16.36 -8.08
N ILE A 371 -21.38 17.32 -7.17
CA ILE A 371 -20.73 18.61 -7.49
C ILE A 371 -19.29 18.39 -8.01
N PHE A 372 -18.56 17.47 -7.38
CA PHE A 372 -17.21 17.09 -7.80
C PHE A 372 -17.18 16.09 -8.96
N LYS A 373 -18.34 15.69 -9.49
CA LYS A 373 -18.50 14.66 -10.54
C LYS A 373 -17.85 13.33 -10.16
N ILE A 374 -17.99 12.94 -8.89
CA ILE A 374 -17.53 11.68 -8.33
C ILE A 374 -18.70 10.70 -8.25
N HIS A 375 -18.54 9.54 -8.85
CA HIS A 375 -19.46 8.41 -8.76
C HIS A 375 -18.94 7.43 -7.71
N LEU A 376 -19.60 7.41 -6.56
CA LEU A 376 -19.29 6.55 -5.42
C LEU A 376 -20.55 5.86 -4.90
N ARG A 377 -20.39 4.92 -3.95
CA ARG A 377 -21.51 4.18 -3.37
C ARG A 377 -21.60 4.36 -1.86
N THR A 378 -22.82 4.34 -1.34
CA THR A 378 -23.12 4.44 0.09
C THR A 378 -24.01 3.30 0.59
N GLY A 379 -24.16 3.18 1.91
CA GLY A 379 -24.97 2.15 2.57
C GLY A 379 -24.15 0.96 3.08
N CYS A 380 -24.74 -0.24 3.09
CA CYS A 380 -24.08 -1.46 3.55
C CYS A 380 -23.46 -2.32 2.42
N PHE A 381 -23.46 -1.85 1.16
CA PHE A 381 -22.82 -2.50 0.00
C PHE A 381 -23.20 -3.99 -0.21
N CYS A 382 -24.46 -4.33 0.08
CA CYS A 382 -24.94 -5.71 0.06
C CYS A 382 -24.15 -6.66 1.00
N ASN A 383 -23.56 -6.12 2.07
CA ASN A 383 -22.84 -6.87 3.10
C ASN A 383 -23.30 -6.40 4.49
N PRO A 384 -24.51 -6.82 4.93
CA PRO A 384 -25.09 -6.35 6.19
C PRO A 384 -24.30 -6.81 7.42
N GLY A 385 -23.62 -7.98 7.36
CA GLY A 385 -22.82 -8.48 8.48
C GLY A 385 -21.60 -7.60 8.77
N ALA A 386 -20.81 -7.29 7.73
CA ALA A 386 -19.67 -6.38 7.87
C ALA A 386 -20.11 -4.96 8.26
N CYS A 387 -21.23 -4.49 7.67
CA CYS A 387 -21.82 -3.18 8.00
C CYS A 387 -22.18 -3.10 9.49
N GLN A 388 -22.90 -4.11 10.00
CA GLN A 388 -23.30 -4.19 11.40
C GLN A 388 -22.07 -4.24 12.33
N ARG A 389 -21.05 -5.04 11.98
CA ARG A 389 -19.81 -5.19 12.76
C ARG A 389 -19.03 -3.88 12.86
N HIS A 390 -18.71 -3.26 11.72
CA HIS A 390 -17.93 -2.02 11.67
C HIS A 390 -18.65 -0.81 12.28
N LEU A 391 -19.98 -0.76 12.17
CA LEU A 391 -20.80 0.29 12.80
C LEU A 391 -21.13 -0.02 14.27
N SER A 392 -20.73 -1.20 14.76
CA SER A 392 -20.94 -1.66 16.14
C SER A 392 -22.41 -1.65 16.57
N PHE A 393 -23.30 -2.08 15.67
CA PHE A 393 -24.73 -2.21 15.97
C PHE A 393 -25.06 -3.58 16.55
N SER A 394 -25.86 -3.59 17.62
CA SER A 394 -26.51 -4.81 18.09
C SER A 394 -27.70 -5.19 17.21
N THR A 395 -28.04 -6.47 17.16
CA THR A 395 -29.24 -6.95 16.44
C THR A 395 -30.52 -6.26 16.92
N LYS A 396 -30.62 -5.97 18.24
CA LYS A 396 -31.76 -5.26 18.82
C LYS A 396 -31.86 -3.81 18.33
N GLU A 397 -30.73 -3.12 18.18
CA GLU A 397 -30.70 -1.77 17.63
C GLU A 397 -31.15 -1.74 16.17
N ILE A 398 -30.66 -2.67 15.33
CA ILE A 398 -31.06 -2.75 13.91
C ILE A 398 -32.57 -3.00 13.78
N LEU A 399 -33.13 -3.92 14.57
CA LEU A 399 -34.58 -4.17 14.56
C LEU A 399 -35.37 -2.93 14.98
N LYS A 400 -34.92 -2.23 16.02
CA LYS A 400 -35.54 -0.97 16.46
C LYS A 400 -35.47 0.11 15.38
N TYR A 401 -34.36 0.19 14.64
CA TYR A 401 -34.23 1.11 13.51
C TYR A 401 -35.18 0.76 12.37
N TYR A 402 -35.33 -0.54 12.06
CA TYR A 402 -36.29 -1.01 11.07
C TYR A 402 -37.73 -0.66 11.48
N GLU A 403 -38.10 -0.88 12.74
CA GLU A 403 -39.40 -0.46 13.29
C GLU A 403 -39.60 1.06 13.23
N ALA A 404 -38.52 1.84 13.31
CA ALA A 404 -38.52 3.29 13.12
C ALA A 404 -38.50 3.73 11.64
N GLY A 405 -38.63 2.80 10.68
CA GLY A 405 -38.71 3.07 9.24
C GLY A 405 -37.38 2.96 8.48
N TYR A 406 -36.32 2.42 9.09
CA TYR A 406 -35.07 2.16 8.37
C TYR A 406 -35.26 1.11 7.27
N VAL A 407 -34.87 1.47 6.05
CA VAL A 407 -34.77 0.55 4.91
C VAL A 407 -33.36 0.66 4.33
N CYS A 408 -32.71 -0.46 4.10
CA CYS A 408 -31.39 -0.49 3.47
C CYS A 408 -31.46 0.13 2.08
N GLY A 409 -30.69 1.20 1.84
CA GLY A 409 -30.71 1.95 0.58
C GLY A 409 -31.83 3.00 0.49
N GLY A 410 -32.55 3.26 1.58
CA GLY A 410 -33.48 4.38 1.69
C GLY A 410 -32.78 5.73 1.87
N GLU A 411 -33.58 6.79 1.92
CA GLU A 411 -33.10 8.18 2.05
C GLU A 411 -32.58 8.51 3.45
N THR A 412 -33.10 7.85 4.48
CA THR A 412 -32.60 8.00 5.86
C THR A 412 -31.19 7.44 5.93
N ASP A 413 -30.24 8.26 6.40
CA ASP A 413 -28.82 7.91 6.46
C ASP A 413 -28.22 8.02 7.88
N LEU A 414 -28.92 8.72 8.78
CA LEU A 414 -28.59 8.84 10.20
C LEU A 414 -29.82 8.52 11.06
N ILE A 415 -29.64 7.72 12.11
CA ILE A 415 -30.66 7.50 13.15
C ILE A 415 -30.04 7.80 14.51
N ASN A 416 -30.64 8.74 15.25
CA ASN A 416 -30.09 9.26 16.51
C ASN A 416 -28.63 9.73 16.37
N GLY A 417 -28.28 10.33 15.23
CA GLY A 417 -26.94 10.82 14.92
C GLY A 417 -25.91 9.73 14.59
N LYS A 418 -26.29 8.44 14.55
CA LYS A 418 -25.41 7.35 14.10
C LYS A 418 -25.69 7.00 12.64
N PRO A 419 -24.64 6.76 11.82
CA PRO A 419 -24.82 6.34 10.44
C PRO A 419 -25.25 4.88 10.36
N ILE A 420 -26.20 4.60 9.47
CA ILE A 420 -26.78 3.27 9.23
C ILE A 420 -26.17 2.58 8.00
N GLY A 421 -25.01 3.08 7.57
CA GLY A 421 -24.22 2.64 6.44
C GLY A 421 -22.87 3.36 6.42
N ALA A 422 -22.10 3.18 5.35
CA ALA A 422 -20.84 3.87 5.13
C ALA A 422 -20.76 4.46 3.71
N VAL A 423 -19.72 5.25 3.45
CA VAL A 423 -19.25 5.61 2.11
C VAL A 423 -18.16 4.62 1.71
N ARG A 424 -18.20 4.12 0.47
CA ARG A 424 -17.17 3.23 -0.07
C ARG A 424 -16.55 3.82 -1.32
N ILE A 425 -15.22 3.86 -1.31
CA ILE A 425 -14.38 4.10 -2.46
C ILE A 425 -13.73 2.78 -2.82
N SER A 426 -13.84 2.36 -4.08
CA SER A 426 -13.27 1.13 -4.59
C SER A 426 -12.61 1.37 -5.93
N PHE A 427 -11.32 1.08 -6.02
CA PHE A 427 -10.50 1.34 -7.20
C PHE A 427 -10.47 0.13 -8.15
N GLY A 428 -10.41 0.43 -9.45
CA GLY A 428 -10.20 -0.54 -10.52
C GLY A 428 -8.88 -0.28 -11.24
N TYR A 429 -8.48 -1.17 -12.15
CA TYR A 429 -7.21 -1.03 -12.87
C TYR A 429 -7.13 0.20 -13.78
N MET A 430 -8.27 0.84 -14.07
CA MET A 430 -8.35 2.09 -14.83
C MET A 430 -8.34 3.35 -13.94
N SER A 431 -8.48 3.20 -12.62
CA SER A 431 -8.39 4.32 -11.69
C SER A 431 -6.96 4.88 -11.65
N THR A 432 -6.83 6.14 -11.29
CA THR A 432 -5.57 6.88 -11.28
C THR A 432 -5.37 7.61 -9.96
N ILE A 433 -4.16 8.14 -9.74
CA ILE A 433 -3.89 8.99 -8.58
C ILE A 433 -4.73 10.28 -8.59
N LYS A 434 -5.15 10.76 -9.77
CA LYS A 434 -6.04 11.92 -9.91
C LYS A 434 -7.41 11.63 -9.28
N ASP A 435 -7.91 10.40 -9.37
CA ASP A 435 -9.17 10.00 -8.74
C ASP A 435 -9.07 10.07 -7.21
N VAL A 436 -7.96 9.57 -6.65
CA VAL A 436 -7.64 9.70 -5.21
C VAL A 436 -7.62 11.18 -4.79
N GLN A 437 -6.91 12.03 -5.54
CA GLN A 437 -6.82 13.46 -5.27
C GLN A 437 -8.18 14.16 -5.34
N THR A 438 -9.04 13.75 -6.28
CA THR A 438 -10.38 14.31 -6.48
C THR A 438 -11.29 13.96 -5.30
N VAL A 439 -11.24 12.70 -4.84
CA VAL A 439 -11.93 12.26 -3.62
C VAL A 439 -11.43 13.04 -2.40
N LEU A 440 -10.11 13.17 -2.22
CA LEU A 440 -9.55 13.94 -1.11
C LEU A 440 -9.98 15.41 -1.14
N LEU A 441 -9.96 16.03 -2.32
CA LEU A 441 -10.40 17.41 -2.49
C LEU A 441 -11.85 17.61 -2.08
N MET A 442 -12.74 16.68 -2.45
CA MET A 442 -14.14 16.69 -1.99
C MET A 442 -14.21 16.59 -0.46
N ILE A 443 -13.50 15.64 0.15
CA ILE A 443 -13.52 15.42 1.61
C ILE A 443 -12.98 16.65 2.37
N THR A 444 -12.00 17.36 1.82
CA THR A 444 -11.48 18.58 2.47
C THR A 444 -12.52 19.70 2.61
N LYS A 445 -13.62 19.67 1.85
CA LYS A 445 -14.73 20.64 1.98
C LYS A 445 -15.58 20.47 3.23
N PHE A 446 -15.39 19.37 3.96
CA PHE A 446 -16.05 19.14 5.24
C PHE A 446 -15.20 19.55 6.45
N ILE A 447 -14.01 20.13 6.23
CA ILE A 447 -13.06 20.49 7.29
C ILE A 447 -13.23 21.95 7.69
N ASP A 448 -13.36 22.22 8.99
CA ASP A 448 -13.34 23.58 9.52
C ASP A 448 -11.90 24.14 9.47
N GLU A 449 -11.71 25.29 8.81
CA GLU A 449 -10.39 25.91 8.70
C GLU A 449 -9.92 26.53 10.02
N PRO A 450 -8.60 26.46 10.34
CA PRO A 450 -7.53 25.83 9.56
C PRO A 450 -7.44 24.32 9.79
N CYS A 451 -7.26 23.55 8.71
CA CYS A 451 -7.09 22.10 8.77
C CYS A 451 -5.78 21.72 9.49
N ILE A 452 -5.85 20.79 10.45
CA ILE A 452 -4.67 20.19 11.08
C ILE A 452 -4.39 18.88 10.36
N ARG A 453 -3.20 18.75 9.74
CA ARG A 453 -2.71 17.44 9.31
C ARG A 453 -1.91 16.83 10.44
N LYS A 454 -2.48 15.82 11.10
CA LYS A 454 -1.70 14.99 12.04
C LYS A 454 -1.13 13.84 11.24
N ILE A 455 0.19 13.75 11.19
CA ILE A 455 0.84 12.52 10.76
C ILE A 455 0.49 11.49 11.85
N PRO A 456 -0.08 10.32 11.52
CA PRO A 456 -0.33 9.27 12.50
C PRO A 456 0.96 9.05 13.29
N GLU A 457 0.89 9.03 14.62
CA GLU A 457 1.97 8.47 15.42
C GLU A 457 2.13 7.03 14.93
N CYS A 458 3.18 6.79 14.16
CA CYS A 458 3.58 5.44 13.82
C CYS A 458 3.78 4.72 15.15
N LYS A 459 2.84 3.85 15.53
CA LYS A 459 3.15 2.75 16.45
C LYS A 459 4.02 1.77 15.67
N ASN A 460 5.19 2.22 15.24
CA ASN A 460 6.23 1.39 14.69
C ASN A 460 6.88 0.65 15.86
N THR A 461 6.25 -0.45 16.25
CA THR A 461 6.95 -1.57 16.86
C THR A 461 7.55 -2.50 15.80
N GLN A 462 7.85 -1.98 14.60
CA GLN A 462 8.88 -2.53 13.74
C GLN A 462 10.13 -1.68 13.92
N ILE A 463 11.10 -2.23 14.65
CA ILE A 463 12.45 -1.69 14.72
C ILE A 463 13.08 -1.92 13.35
N ASN A 464 12.84 -1.02 12.40
CA ASN A 464 13.67 -0.94 11.21
C ASN A 464 15.10 -0.68 11.68
N LYS A 465 16.00 -1.63 11.43
CA LYS A 465 17.40 -1.57 11.87
C LYS A 465 18.14 -0.52 11.03
N CYS A 466 18.00 0.74 11.41
CA CYS A 466 18.78 1.83 10.83
C CYS A 466 20.24 1.71 11.29
N THR A 467 21.20 1.98 10.41
CA THR A 467 22.63 1.98 10.75
C THR A 467 23.37 3.18 10.15
N LEU A 468 24.51 3.52 10.76
CA LEU A 468 25.42 4.55 10.26
C LEU A 468 26.22 4.01 9.07
N GLN A 469 25.89 4.43 7.85
CA GLN A 469 26.52 3.94 6.64
C GLN A 469 27.84 4.64 6.30
N ARG A 470 27.84 5.99 6.31
CA ARG A 470 29.01 6.81 5.94
C ARG A 470 29.14 7.99 6.89
N LEU A 471 30.38 8.40 7.15
CA LEU A 471 30.70 9.49 8.06
C LEU A 471 31.72 10.43 7.41
N PHE A 472 31.44 11.73 7.46
CA PHE A 472 32.26 12.77 6.85
C PHE A 472 32.61 13.87 7.84
N ILE A 473 33.84 14.38 7.71
CA ILE A 473 34.25 15.65 8.29
C ILE A 473 34.71 16.62 7.22
N TYR A 474 34.66 17.91 7.53
CA TYR A 474 35.09 19.01 6.70
C TYR A 474 36.11 19.85 7.47
N PRO A 475 37.38 19.43 7.53
CA PRO A 475 38.39 20.07 8.35
C PRO A 475 38.55 21.57 8.06
N ILE A 476 38.64 21.91 6.76
CA ILE A 476 38.73 23.29 6.32
C ILE A 476 37.36 23.75 5.83
N LYS A 477 36.89 24.87 6.39
CA LYS A 477 35.64 25.52 5.97
C LYS A 477 35.62 25.71 4.45
N SER A 478 34.48 25.35 3.84
CA SER A 478 34.23 25.49 2.39
C SER A 478 35.09 24.62 1.46
N CYS A 479 35.91 23.71 1.98
CA CYS A 479 36.72 22.78 1.17
C CYS A 479 36.08 21.39 1.05
N GLY A 480 36.73 20.45 0.37
CA GLY A 480 36.25 19.09 0.14
C GLY A 480 36.06 18.26 1.43
N ALA A 481 35.24 17.21 1.34
CA ALA A 481 34.98 16.28 2.43
C ALA A 481 36.18 15.33 2.66
N TYR A 482 36.35 14.90 3.91
CA TYR A 482 37.16 13.74 4.27
C TYR A 482 36.24 12.63 4.78
N GLU A 483 36.22 11.50 4.09
CA GLU A 483 35.44 10.32 4.45
C GLU A 483 36.14 9.49 5.52
N ILE A 484 35.39 9.10 6.54
CA ILE A 484 35.86 8.19 7.58
C ILE A 484 35.39 6.78 7.25
N THR A 485 36.33 5.84 7.17
CA THR A 485 36.06 4.46 6.76
C THR A 485 35.83 3.50 7.92
N ASP A 486 36.19 3.87 9.15
CA ASP A 486 36.14 3.00 10.32
C ASP A 486 35.40 3.66 11.50
N SER A 487 36.08 4.52 12.24
CA SER A 487 35.59 5.13 13.46
C SER A 487 36.27 6.46 13.74
N TRP A 488 35.48 7.40 14.28
CA TRP A 488 35.96 8.74 14.57
C TRP A 488 35.64 9.17 16.00
N ASN A 489 36.55 9.96 16.56
CA ASN A 489 36.38 10.51 17.90
C ASN A 489 35.36 11.65 17.87
N LEU A 490 34.48 11.64 18.86
CA LEU A 490 33.46 12.65 19.08
C LEU A 490 33.74 13.31 20.45
N ASN A 491 34.09 14.59 20.42
CA ASN A 491 34.45 15.38 21.60
C ASN A 491 33.34 16.42 21.92
N SER A 492 33.58 17.29 22.91
CA SER A 492 32.61 18.33 23.30
C SER A 492 32.35 19.38 22.23
N LYS A 493 33.20 19.47 21.19
CA LYS A 493 33.09 20.44 20.09
C LYS A 493 32.42 19.87 18.85
N GLY A 494 32.48 18.56 18.66
CA GLY A 494 32.26 18.01 17.33
C GLY A 494 32.82 16.62 17.12
N LEU A 495 32.71 16.16 15.88
CA LEU A 495 33.65 15.19 15.32
C LEU A 495 35.04 15.83 15.36
N GLU A 496 36.04 15.08 15.82
CA GLU A 496 37.40 15.57 15.95
C GLU A 496 37.90 16.16 14.62
N TYR A 497 38.46 17.36 14.66
CA TYR A 497 38.95 18.09 13.48
C TYR A 497 37.88 18.60 12.49
N ASP A 498 36.58 18.43 12.73
CA ASP A 498 35.54 19.00 11.87
C ASP A 498 35.46 20.53 12.03
N LYS A 499 35.57 21.27 10.91
CA LYS A 499 35.44 22.73 10.84
C LYS A 499 36.42 23.52 11.73
N GLU A 500 37.63 23.01 11.98
CA GLU A 500 38.64 23.69 12.81
C GLU A 500 39.50 24.73 12.05
N TRP A 501 39.55 24.65 10.71
CA TRP A 501 40.37 25.54 9.88
C TRP A 501 39.55 26.38 8.91
N MET A 502 40.10 27.53 8.53
CA MET A 502 39.57 28.41 7.49
C MET A 502 40.69 29.05 6.68
N ILE A 503 40.41 29.39 5.42
CA ILE A 503 41.35 30.10 4.54
C ILE A 503 40.99 31.58 4.56
N MET A 504 41.96 32.43 4.92
CA MET A 504 41.80 33.88 4.98
C MET A 504 42.63 34.59 3.92
N THR A 505 42.11 35.71 3.42
CA THR A 505 42.85 36.67 2.60
C THR A 505 43.70 37.60 3.47
N SER A 506 44.64 38.33 2.86
CA SER A 506 45.41 39.39 3.52
C SER A 506 44.52 40.47 4.15
N SER A 507 43.33 40.71 3.58
CA SER A 507 42.31 41.63 4.11
C SER A 507 41.52 41.10 5.31
N GLY A 508 41.86 39.91 5.84
CA GLY A 508 41.16 39.29 6.97
C GLY A 508 39.79 38.72 6.62
N THR A 509 39.53 38.45 5.35
CA THR A 509 38.24 37.90 4.88
C THR A 509 38.35 36.39 4.68
N CYS A 510 37.42 35.63 5.27
CA CYS A 510 37.35 34.17 5.06
C CYS A 510 36.86 33.87 3.64
N LEU A 511 37.58 33.02 2.92
CA LEU A 511 37.09 32.49 1.64
C LEU A 511 35.90 31.57 1.91
N THR A 512 34.90 31.62 1.04
CA THR A 512 33.73 30.74 1.11
C THR A 512 33.43 30.16 -0.25
N GLN A 513 32.90 28.93 -0.27
CA GLN A 513 32.63 28.20 -1.51
C GLN A 513 31.60 28.94 -2.40
N LYS A 514 30.72 29.76 -1.80
CA LYS A 514 29.73 30.59 -2.51
C LYS A 514 30.36 31.57 -3.49
N TYR A 515 31.53 32.11 -3.19
CA TYR A 515 32.24 33.06 -4.06
C TYR A 515 33.44 32.43 -4.78
N HIS A 516 33.92 31.29 -4.27
CA HIS A 516 35.09 30.56 -4.78
C HIS A 516 34.77 29.07 -4.87
N THR A 517 34.11 28.69 -5.95
CA THR A 517 33.65 27.32 -6.19
C THR A 517 34.81 26.33 -6.19
N ASN A 518 35.97 26.70 -6.75
CA ASN A 518 37.19 25.88 -6.81
C ASN A 518 37.75 25.44 -5.44
N LEU A 519 37.26 25.97 -4.31
CA LEU A 519 37.62 25.49 -2.97
C LEU A 519 37.24 24.02 -2.75
N TYR A 520 36.23 23.48 -3.43
CA TYR A 520 35.85 22.05 -3.27
C TYR A 520 36.95 21.09 -3.75
N LEU A 521 37.78 21.52 -4.70
CA LEU A 521 38.88 20.73 -5.25
C LEU A 521 40.01 20.55 -4.24
N LEU A 522 40.06 21.41 -3.21
CA LEU A 522 41.00 21.29 -2.11
C LEU A 522 40.49 20.23 -1.14
N LYS A 523 41.14 19.06 -1.12
CA LYS A 523 40.75 17.93 -0.27
C LYS A 523 41.72 17.77 0.91
N PRO A 524 41.28 18.04 2.14
CA PRO A 524 42.04 17.72 3.36
C PRO A 524 41.90 16.25 3.75
N VAL A 525 42.97 15.64 4.24
CA VAL A 525 43.01 14.26 4.76
C VAL A 525 43.71 14.26 6.12
N ILE A 526 43.03 13.76 7.15
CA ILE A 526 43.59 13.72 8.51
C ILE A 526 44.31 12.39 8.76
N LEU A 527 45.63 12.43 8.92
CA LEU A 527 46.48 11.26 9.19
C LEU A 527 46.89 11.23 10.66
N ARG A 528 45.97 10.73 11.53
CA ARG A 528 46.14 10.72 13.00
C ARG A 528 47.46 10.11 13.48
N LYS A 529 47.90 8.99 12.89
CA LYS A 529 49.15 8.30 13.27
C LYS A 529 50.42 9.12 13.00
N GLN A 530 50.38 10.00 11.99
CA GLN A 530 51.48 10.88 11.61
C GLN A 530 51.33 12.28 12.20
N ASN A 531 50.21 12.55 12.88
CA ASN A 531 49.85 13.84 13.47
C ASN A 531 49.85 15.01 12.46
N ILE A 532 49.39 14.75 11.23
CA ILE A 532 49.34 15.74 10.14
C ILE A 532 47.98 15.76 9.44
N MET A 533 47.60 16.93 8.90
CA MET A 533 46.58 17.10 7.88
C MET A 533 47.27 17.29 6.52
N ARG A 534 47.04 16.38 5.58
CA ARG A 534 47.54 16.48 4.21
C ARG A 534 46.52 17.19 3.32
N LEU A 535 46.96 18.19 2.56
CA LEU A 535 46.15 18.89 1.58
C LEU A 535 46.52 18.46 0.17
N THR A 536 45.50 18.23 -0.65
CA THR A 536 45.64 17.88 -2.05
C THR A 536 44.81 18.83 -2.92
N TYR A 537 45.33 19.16 -4.10
CA TYR A 537 44.64 19.98 -5.11
C TYR A 537 45.08 19.50 -6.50
N PRO A 538 44.18 19.41 -7.51
CA PRO A 538 44.53 18.94 -8.84
C PRO A 538 45.73 19.69 -9.43
N GLY A 539 46.72 18.95 -9.94
CA GLY A 539 47.92 19.53 -10.55
C GLY A 539 48.92 20.18 -9.58
N ARG A 540 48.78 19.99 -8.27
CA ARG A 540 49.72 20.47 -7.25
C ARG A 540 50.32 19.32 -6.44
N PRO A 541 51.59 19.39 -6.01
CA PRO A 541 52.15 18.46 -5.04
C PRO A 541 51.38 18.58 -3.71
N THR A 542 51.34 17.53 -2.91
CA THR A 542 50.65 17.57 -1.61
C THR A 542 51.42 18.40 -0.59
N ILE A 543 50.73 19.04 0.35
CA ILE A 543 51.36 19.73 1.49
C ILE A 543 50.82 19.21 2.82
N ASP A 544 51.71 19.03 3.78
CA ASP A 544 51.39 18.52 5.11
C ASP A 544 51.37 19.66 6.13
N VAL A 545 50.30 19.72 6.92
CA VAL A 545 50.07 20.70 7.99
C VAL A 545 50.08 19.97 9.32
N SER A 546 50.95 20.36 10.27
CA SER A 546 50.97 19.75 11.60
C SER A 546 49.64 19.94 12.34
N LEU A 547 49.16 18.87 12.99
CA LEU A 547 48.01 18.92 13.90
C LEU A 547 48.38 19.38 15.31
N GLU A 548 49.68 19.43 15.64
CA GLU A 548 50.19 20.07 16.86
C GLU A 548 50.22 21.60 16.72
N ASN A 549 50.03 22.30 17.83
CA ASN A 549 50.12 23.76 17.89
C ASN A 549 51.60 24.20 17.94
N VAL A 550 52.36 23.97 16.86
CA VAL A 550 53.81 24.22 16.82
C VAL A 550 54.18 25.63 16.32
N TYR A 551 53.21 26.49 16.00
CA TYR A 551 53.49 27.79 15.39
C TYR A 551 53.52 28.94 16.41
N GLU A 552 54.72 29.49 16.63
CA GLU A 552 55.08 30.50 17.66
C GLU A 552 54.53 31.92 17.44
N LYS A 553 53.76 32.20 16.37
CA LYS A 553 53.22 33.54 16.11
C LYS A 553 51.70 33.54 16.02
N SER A 554 51.06 33.98 17.10
CA SER A 554 49.69 34.49 17.06
C SER A 554 49.68 35.76 16.20
N MET A 555 48.90 35.75 15.12
CA MET A 555 48.55 36.98 14.41
C MET A 555 47.18 37.43 14.91
N GLU A 556 47.13 38.63 15.48
CA GLU A 556 45.86 39.28 15.81
C GLU A 556 45.17 39.73 14.52
N TYR A 557 44.00 39.18 14.24
CA TYR A 557 43.14 39.63 13.15
C TYR A 557 41.81 40.14 13.71
N GLN A 558 41.38 41.31 13.26
CA GLN A 558 40.07 41.87 13.59
C GLN A 558 39.06 41.39 12.54
N SER A 559 38.20 40.44 12.90
CA SER A 559 37.12 40.01 12.00
C SER A 559 36.08 41.12 11.91
N ARG A 560 35.61 41.48 10.70
CA ARG A 560 34.52 42.45 10.50
C ARG A 560 33.15 41.97 10.99
N ILE A 561 33.05 40.75 11.54
CA ILE A 561 31.77 40.08 11.81
C ILE A 561 31.39 40.16 13.31
N HIS A 562 32.33 40.44 14.23
CA HIS A 562 32.09 40.71 15.66
C HIS A 562 33.23 41.57 16.24
N GLU A 563 32.92 42.47 17.20
CA GLU A 563 33.86 43.39 17.87
C GLU A 563 34.82 42.71 18.89
N SER A 564 35.09 41.41 18.78
CA SER A 564 36.01 40.70 19.68
C SER A 564 37.34 40.38 19.01
N LYS A 565 38.44 40.82 19.65
CA LYS A 565 39.82 40.45 19.28
C LYS A 565 40.03 38.96 19.57
N VAL A 566 40.48 38.18 18.58
CA VAL A 566 40.73 36.76 18.77
C VAL A 566 42.12 36.36 18.28
N GLN A 567 42.81 35.57 19.10
CA GLN A 567 44.06 34.90 18.75
C GLN A 567 43.72 33.59 18.04
N ASP A 568 43.96 33.50 16.73
CA ASP A 568 43.87 32.25 15.95
C ASP A 568 45.29 31.85 15.46
N ILE A 569 45.51 30.57 15.16
CA ILE A 569 46.85 30.01 14.89
C ILE A 569 47.09 29.94 13.38
N ASP A 570 48.16 30.57 12.91
CA ASP A 570 48.60 30.49 11.51
C ASP A 570 49.40 29.21 11.25
N CYS A 571 49.04 28.47 10.20
CA CYS A 571 49.69 27.22 9.80
C CYS A 571 51.01 27.41 9.03
N GLY A 572 51.50 28.65 8.90
CA GLY A 572 52.85 28.96 8.45
C GLY A 572 52.97 29.34 6.97
N SER A 573 54.13 29.92 6.62
CA SER A 573 54.39 30.50 5.30
C SER A 573 54.39 29.49 4.16
N LYS A 574 54.88 28.26 4.38
CA LYS A 574 54.87 27.19 3.36
C LYS A 574 53.45 26.82 2.93
N VAL A 575 52.52 26.73 3.89
CA VAL A 575 51.11 26.44 3.63
C VAL A 575 50.44 27.63 2.93
N SER A 576 50.80 28.85 3.34
CA SER A 576 50.33 30.08 2.70
C SER A 576 50.70 30.15 1.22
N GLU A 577 51.97 29.92 0.88
CA GLU A 577 52.45 29.92 -0.51
C GLU A 577 51.77 28.83 -1.34
N TRP A 578 51.65 27.62 -0.79
CA TRP A 578 50.98 26.51 -1.46
C TRP A 578 49.51 26.81 -1.76
N LEU A 579 48.76 27.34 -0.78
CA LEU A 579 47.36 27.73 -0.97
C LEU A 579 47.21 28.83 -2.02
N SER A 580 48.10 29.81 -1.98
CA SER A 580 48.11 30.91 -2.94
C SER A 580 48.33 30.43 -4.37
N LEU A 581 49.24 29.47 -4.56
CA LEU A 581 49.48 28.82 -5.85
C LEU A 581 48.30 27.93 -6.26
N ALA A 582 47.76 27.12 -5.35
CA ALA A 582 46.64 26.20 -5.64
C ALA A 582 45.38 26.95 -6.07
N LEU A 583 45.04 28.06 -5.41
CA LEU A 583 43.80 28.81 -5.65
C LEU A 583 43.98 30.03 -6.56
N GLY A 584 45.20 30.30 -7.05
CA GLY A 584 45.50 31.41 -7.95
C GLY A 584 45.31 32.79 -7.32
N LYS A 585 45.51 32.92 -6.00
CA LYS A 585 45.30 34.16 -5.25
C LYS A 585 46.48 34.44 -4.31
N PRO A 586 47.11 35.62 -4.36
CA PRO A 586 48.24 35.91 -3.48
C PRO A 586 47.80 36.07 -2.02
N ASN A 587 48.73 35.81 -1.10
CA ASN A 587 48.61 36.08 0.34
C ASN A 587 47.44 35.37 1.05
N LEU A 588 47.16 34.11 0.68
CA LEU A 588 46.19 33.29 1.41
C LEU A 588 46.85 32.65 2.63
N ARG A 589 46.16 32.63 3.78
CA ARG A 589 46.65 31.96 4.99
C ARG A 589 45.65 30.92 5.48
N LEU A 590 46.15 29.79 5.95
CA LEU A 590 45.35 28.77 6.63
C LEU A 590 45.39 29.04 8.11
N ILE A 591 44.22 29.26 8.69
CA ILE A 591 44.07 29.69 10.07
C ILE A 591 43.28 28.63 10.82
N ARG A 592 43.82 28.15 11.94
CA ARG A 592 43.16 27.22 12.86
C ARG A 592 42.57 27.99 14.03
N GLN A 593 41.35 27.66 14.41
CA GLN A 593 40.68 28.29 15.55
C GLN A 593 41.34 27.93 16.89
N SER A 594 41.60 28.92 17.75
CA SER A 594 42.19 28.68 19.09
C SER A 594 41.24 28.01 20.09
N ARG A 595 41.81 27.26 21.04
CA ARG A 595 41.08 26.48 22.05
C ARG A 595 40.37 27.34 23.12
N GLU A 596 40.81 28.57 23.36
CA GLU A 596 40.31 29.41 24.47
C GLU A 596 38.97 30.12 24.22
N ARG A 597 38.48 30.14 22.98
CA ARG A 597 37.25 30.84 22.56
C ARG A 597 35.95 30.30 23.19
N GLN A 598 35.98 29.20 23.95
CA GLN A 598 34.78 28.45 24.37
C GLN A 598 34.42 28.51 25.87
N LYS A 599 35.17 29.22 26.72
CA LYS A 599 34.83 29.30 28.17
C LYS A 599 33.67 30.24 28.50
N ASN A 600 33.33 31.20 27.63
CA ASN A 600 32.22 32.13 27.86
C ASN A 600 31.00 31.66 27.05
N GLY A 601 30.07 30.98 27.72
CA GLY A 601 28.94 30.25 27.14
C GLY A 601 27.84 31.07 26.45
N LEU A 602 28.18 32.14 25.72
CA LEU A 602 27.20 32.93 24.95
C LEU A 602 27.48 33.07 23.45
N ASP A 603 28.64 32.64 22.94
CA ASP A 603 28.97 32.80 21.52
C ASP A 603 28.72 31.52 20.70
N LYS A 604 27.67 31.55 19.89
CA LYS A 604 27.47 30.61 18.76
C LYS A 604 28.77 30.54 17.95
N ALA A 605 29.35 29.34 17.84
CA ALA A 605 30.60 29.12 17.13
C ALA A 605 30.58 29.74 15.72
N LEU A 606 31.45 30.73 15.48
CA LEU A 606 31.60 31.50 14.23
C LEU A 606 31.72 30.64 12.94
N LEU A 607 32.00 29.34 13.07
CA LEU A 607 32.23 28.42 11.98
C LEU A 607 31.02 27.50 11.70
N SER A 608 30.04 27.39 12.61
CA SER A 608 28.84 26.56 12.45
C SER A 608 27.58 27.41 12.21
N ASN A 609 27.10 27.43 10.96
CA ASN A 609 25.91 28.20 10.59
C ASN A 609 24.59 27.47 10.96
N GLN A 610 24.36 27.13 12.24
CA GLN A 610 23.06 26.69 12.84
C GLN A 610 22.86 25.19 13.22
N ALA A 611 23.85 24.30 13.13
CA ALA A 611 23.79 22.95 13.77
C ALA A 611 25.17 22.29 13.77
N SER A 612 25.42 21.38 14.72
CA SER A 612 26.72 20.69 14.83
C SER A 612 26.92 19.66 13.73
N TYR A 613 25.87 18.92 13.34
CA TYR A 613 25.94 17.89 12.29
C TYR A 613 24.73 17.95 11.36
N LEU A 614 24.93 17.64 10.08
CA LEU A 614 23.86 17.37 9.12
C LEU A 614 23.79 15.85 8.91
N ALA A 615 22.63 15.25 9.18
CA ALA A 615 22.35 13.86 8.89
C ALA A 615 21.36 13.73 7.74
N VAL A 616 21.63 12.79 6.83
CA VAL A 616 20.85 12.54 5.63
C VAL A 616 20.64 11.04 5.48
N ASN A 617 19.44 10.64 5.08
CA ASN A 617 19.11 9.25 4.76
C ASN A 617 19.42 8.95 3.30
N GLU A 618 20.12 7.84 3.06
CA GLU A 618 20.46 7.38 1.72
C GLU A 618 19.21 7.10 0.88
N ALA A 619 18.13 6.57 1.48
CA ALA A 619 16.88 6.32 0.77
C ALA A 619 16.22 7.64 0.30
N SER A 620 16.30 8.70 1.11
CA SER A 620 15.84 10.05 0.72
C SER A 620 16.65 10.63 -0.44
N VAL A 621 17.96 10.39 -0.44
CA VAL A 621 18.84 10.84 -1.54
C VAL A 621 18.56 10.05 -2.81
N SER A 622 18.38 8.74 -2.70
CA SER A 622 18.06 7.87 -3.84
C SER A 622 16.73 8.27 -4.47
N TRP A 623 15.69 8.47 -3.65
CA TRP A 623 14.40 9.00 -4.09
C TRP A 623 14.54 10.34 -4.81
N PHE A 624 15.40 11.23 -4.31
CA PHE A 624 15.62 12.54 -4.91
C PHE A 624 16.34 12.45 -6.27
N ILE A 625 17.30 11.53 -6.39
CA ILE A 625 18.01 11.27 -7.66
C ILE A 625 17.05 10.73 -8.71
N ASP A 626 16.18 9.78 -8.34
CA ASP A 626 15.17 9.19 -9.24
C ASP A 626 14.19 10.25 -9.80
N LYS A 627 14.01 11.36 -9.08
CA LYS A 627 13.14 12.48 -9.48
C LYS A 627 13.81 13.52 -10.38
N ILE A 628 15.15 13.53 -10.46
CA ILE A 628 15.91 14.57 -11.18
C ILE A 628 16.33 14.15 -12.58
N SER A 629 16.39 12.86 -12.93
CA SER A 629 16.84 12.49 -14.29
C SER A 629 16.37 11.11 -14.78
N ASP A 630 15.93 11.08 -16.05
CA ASP A 630 15.85 9.91 -16.93
C ASP A 630 17.25 9.53 -17.52
N ASP A 631 18.29 10.32 -17.21
CA ASP A 631 19.61 10.23 -17.83
C ASP A 631 20.59 9.35 -17.03
N LEU A 632 20.91 8.18 -17.59
CA LEU A 632 21.71 7.08 -16.97
C LEU A 632 23.13 7.45 -16.53
N ASN A 633 23.63 8.65 -16.84
CA ASN A 633 25.00 9.11 -16.49
C ASN A 633 25.09 9.90 -15.17
N PHE A 634 23.97 10.15 -14.49
CA PHE A 634 23.95 10.93 -13.23
C PHE A 634 24.32 10.12 -11.97
N GLN A 635 24.62 8.83 -12.11
CA GLN A 635 24.81 7.92 -10.98
C GLN A 635 26.29 7.77 -10.60
N LYS A 636 26.69 8.38 -9.46
CA LYS A 636 27.31 7.61 -8.36
C LYS A 636 27.64 8.35 -7.05
N ASP A 637 27.59 9.68 -6.96
CA ASP A 637 28.07 10.32 -5.71
C ASP A 637 27.47 11.71 -5.39
N ILE A 638 26.17 11.91 -5.69
CA ILE A 638 25.45 13.14 -5.29
C ILE A 638 25.32 13.26 -3.77
N VAL A 639 25.40 12.16 -3.02
CA VAL A 639 25.31 12.16 -1.54
C VAL A 639 26.28 13.17 -0.91
N HIS A 640 27.50 13.30 -1.46
CA HIS A 640 28.49 14.28 -0.98
C HIS A 640 28.11 15.74 -1.24
N GLN A 641 27.27 16.00 -2.25
CA GLN A 641 26.85 17.35 -2.62
C GLN A 641 25.97 17.99 -1.55
N PHE A 642 25.23 17.20 -0.76
CA PHE A 642 24.46 17.69 0.38
C PHE A 642 25.34 18.14 1.55
N ARG A 643 26.66 17.86 1.49
CA ARG A 643 27.64 18.13 2.55
C ARG A 643 27.21 17.62 3.93
N ALA A 644 26.55 16.45 3.95
CA ALA A 644 26.18 15.79 5.19
C ALA A 644 27.42 15.31 5.95
N ASN A 645 27.33 15.28 7.27
CA ASN A 645 28.31 14.67 8.15
C ASN A 645 27.99 13.18 8.35
N ILE A 646 26.70 12.83 8.47
CA ILE A 646 26.23 11.51 8.86
C ILE A 646 25.28 11.01 7.76
N ILE A 647 25.58 9.87 7.17
CA ILE A 647 24.69 9.19 6.22
C ILE A 647 24.13 7.93 6.88
N VAL A 648 22.80 7.80 6.86
CA VAL A 648 22.08 6.69 7.49
C VAL A 648 21.46 5.80 6.41
N GLU A 649 21.47 4.49 6.64
CA GLU A 649 20.84 3.48 5.79
C GLU A 649 19.85 2.61 6.59
N GLY A 650 18.93 1.96 5.89
CA GLY A 650 17.98 1.01 6.49
C GLY A 650 16.66 1.59 7.00
N CYS A 651 16.45 2.92 6.86
CA CYS A 651 15.15 3.58 7.02
C CYS A 651 14.49 3.88 5.68
N GLU A 652 13.16 4.03 5.68
CA GLU A 652 12.40 4.45 4.51
C GLU A 652 12.73 5.91 4.15
N ALA A 653 12.56 6.28 2.88
CA ALA A 653 12.84 7.65 2.43
C ALA A 653 12.04 8.68 3.25
N PHE A 654 12.72 9.71 3.74
CA PHE A 654 12.24 10.81 4.57
C PHE A 654 11.87 10.49 6.02
N ASP A 655 12.07 9.26 6.49
CA ASP A 655 11.88 8.91 7.91
C ASP A 655 12.63 9.85 8.86
N GLU A 656 13.85 10.26 8.46
CA GLU A 656 14.71 11.12 9.25
C GLU A 656 14.05 12.47 9.59
N MET A 657 13.13 12.94 8.75
CA MET A 657 12.44 14.22 8.94
C MET A 657 11.48 14.22 10.12
N GLN A 658 11.10 13.05 10.64
CA GLN A 658 10.18 12.89 11.77
C GLN A 658 10.91 12.69 13.11
N TRP A 659 12.20 12.41 13.09
CA TRP A 659 12.96 12.10 14.31
C TRP A 659 13.06 13.31 15.22
N LYS A 660 12.86 13.11 16.53
CA LYS A 660 13.08 14.13 17.57
C LYS A 660 14.38 13.88 18.32
N HIS A 661 14.67 12.60 18.57
CA HIS A 661 15.92 12.17 19.18
C HIS A 661 16.53 11.03 18.38
N VAL A 662 17.85 11.03 18.27
CA VAL A 662 18.61 10.01 17.53
C VAL A 662 19.71 9.49 18.43
N ARG A 663 19.81 8.17 18.56
CA ARG A 663 20.92 7.51 19.26
C ARG A 663 21.71 6.67 18.28
N ILE A 664 22.96 7.06 18.02
CA ILE A 664 23.88 6.35 17.12
C ILE A 664 24.91 5.61 17.97
N GLY A 665 24.82 4.28 18.01
CA GLY A 665 25.57 3.45 18.95
C GLY A 665 25.22 3.84 20.40
N ASN A 666 26.20 4.36 21.14
CA ASN A 666 26.01 4.84 22.51
C ASN A 666 25.86 6.36 22.62
N ASN A 667 25.76 7.08 21.50
CA ASN A 667 25.79 8.55 21.48
C ASN A 667 24.40 9.13 21.23
N ASN A 668 23.94 10.00 22.12
CA ASN A 668 22.63 10.64 22.03
C ASN A 668 22.66 12.03 21.37
N PHE A 669 21.74 12.26 20.45
CA PHE A 669 21.57 13.50 19.69
C PHE A 669 20.11 13.98 19.74
N ASN A 670 19.93 15.30 19.82
CA ASN A 670 18.68 15.99 19.57
C ASN A 670 18.58 16.43 18.12
N VAL A 671 17.37 16.34 17.55
CA VAL A 671 17.05 16.87 16.23
C VAL A 671 16.55 18.30 16.37
N ASN A 672 17.31 19.26 15.83
CA ASN A 672 16.98 20.68 15.88
C ASN A 672 16.02 21.12 14.77
N GLY A 673 15.58 20.19 13.92
CA GLY A 673 14.72 20.41 12.77
C GLY A 673 15.42 20.14 11.43
N SER A 674 14.68 20.34 10.35
CA SER A 674 15.16 20.10 8.99
C SER A 674 16.09 21.19 8.50
N CYS A 675 17.08 20.79 7.70
CA CYS A 675 18.09 21.70 7.18
C CYS A 675 17.53 22.51 6.00
N ALA A 676 17.38 23.83 6.19
CA ALA A 676 16.96 24.75 5.12
C ALA A 676 18.08 25.12 4.14
N ARG A 677 19.29 24.54 4.28
CA ARG A 677 20.46 24.89 3.46
C ARG A 677 20.49 24.05 2.17
N CYS A 678 19.63 24.37 1.20
CA CYS A 678 19.77 23.80 -0.15
C CYS A 678 20.60 24.67 -1.11
N GLN A 679 21.17 25.81 -0.67
CA GLN A 679 21.97 26.68 -1.56
C GLN A 679 23.39 26.15 -1.90
N MET A 680 23.75 24.93 -1.51
CA MET A 680 25.06 24.34 -1.82
C MET A 680 24.94 22.91 -2.35
N ILE A 681 24.04 22.66 -3.30
CA ILE A 681 24.22 21.55 -4.25
C ILE A 681 25.42 21.94 -5.12
N SER A 682 26.58 21.37 -4.86
CA SER A 682 27.86 21.87 -5.38
C SER A 682 28.03 21.68 -6.89
N ASP A 683 28.27 22.80 -7.56
CA ASP A 683 28.56 23.10 -8.98
C ASP A 683 29.61 22.24 -9.71
N GLN A 684 29.52 20.90 -9.68
CA GLN A 684 30.18 20.09 -10.73
C GLN A 684 29.52 20.26 -12.10
N ILE A 685 28.57 21.18 -12.23
CA ILE A 685 27.68 21.25 -13.36
C ILE A 685 27.36 22.71 -13.67
N THR A 686 27.34 23.05 -14.96
CA THR A 686 27.02 24.37 -15.53
C THR A 686 25.76 24.99 -14.91
N ASP A 687 25.68 26.34 -14.91
CA ASP A 687 24.57 27.12 -14.30
C ASP A 687 23.16 26.62 -14.68
N GLU A 688 22.99 26.01 -15.86
CA GLU A 688 21.72 25.43 -16.32
C GLU A 688 21.26 24.17 -15.55
N LYS A 689 22.19 23.39 -14.95
CA LYS A 689 21.87 22.10 -14.31
C LYS A 689 21.71 22.16 -12.78
N ILE A 690 21.89 23.33 -12.15
CA ILE A 690 21.66 23.54 -10.70
C ILE A 690 20.21 23.95 -10.42
N ILE A 691 19.55 24.58 -11.39
CA ILE A 691 18.18 25.09 -11.26
C ILE A 691 17.17 23.95 -11.16
N GLU A 692 17.37 22.87 -11.92
CA GLU A 692 16.45 21.73 -11.97
C GLU A 692 16.35 20.98 -10.63
N PRO A 693 17.43 20.55 -9.95
CA PRO A 693 17.34 19.91 -8.64
C PRO A 693 16.64 20.76 -7.57
N LEU A 694 16.93 22.07 -7.54
CA LEU A 694 16.33 22.99 -6.58
C LEU A 694 14.86 23.28 -6.90
N ARG A 695 14.50 23.33 -8.19
CA ARG A 695 13.11 23.45 -8.64
C ARG A 695 12.33 22.19 -8.28
N THR A 696 12.84 21.00 -8.57
CA THR A 696 12.22 19.72 -8.22
C THR A 696 12.06 19.58 -6.70
N LEU A 697 13.09 19.94 -5.93
CA LEU A 697 13.00 19.93 -4.46
C LEU A 697 11.99 20.95 -3.92
N ALA A 698 11.85 22.11 -4.56
CA ALA A 698 10.85 23.11 -4.21
C ALA A 698 9.41 22.72 -4.62
N GLU A 699 9.24 22.08 -5.79
CA GLU A 699 7.95 21.59 -6.28
C GLU A 699 7.42 20.46 -5.38
N GLU A 700 8.27 19.47 -5.09
CA GLU A 700 7.90 18.29 -4.30
C GLU A 700 7.75 18.59 -2.80
N LEU A 701 8.46 19.61 -2.26
CA LEU A 701 8.37 20.01 -0.84
C LEU A 701 7.53 21.28 -0.61
N HIS A 702 6.58 21.58 -1.51
CA HIS A 702 5.61 22.67 -1.35
C HIS A 702 6.27 24.05 -1.06
N GLY A 703 7.34 24.36 -1.77
CA GLY A 703 8.07 25.64 -1.68
C GLY A 703 9.05 25.74 -0.52
N LYS A 704 9.24 24.69 0.30
CA LYS A 704 10.19 24.67 1.42
C LYS A 704 11.43 23.85 1.05
N LEU A 705 12.52 24.53 0.69
CA LEU A 705 13.84 23.93 0.40
C LEU A 705 14.49 23.31 1.65
N ARG A 706 14.01 22.14 2.09
CA ARG A 706 14.44 21.48 3.33
C ARG A 706 14.84 20.02 3.06
N PHE A 707 16.08 19.64 3.33
CA PHE A 707 16.56 18.27 3.10
C PHE A 707 17.54 17.82 4.17
N GLY A 708 17.31 16.64 4.75
CA GLY A 708 18.06 16.15 5.91
C GLY A 708 17.75 16.88 7.22
N ILE A 709 18.33 16.39 8.31
CA ILE A 709 18.12 16.88 9.67
C ILE A 709 19.39 17.41 10.33
N CYS A 710 19.21 18.45 11.14
CA CYS A 710 20.27 19.07 11.93
C CYS A 710 20.35 18.42 13.31
N LEU A 711 21.50 17.85 13.67
CA LEU A 711 21.71 17.18 14.96
C LEU A 711 22.57 18.02 15.91
N THR A 712 22.23 17.97 17.20
CA THR A 712 23.04 18.48 18.31
C THR A 712 23.28 17.37 19.32
N ARG A 713 24.53 17.17 19.72
CA ARG A 713 24.88 16.15 20.72
C ARG A 713 24.42 16.57 22.11
N LEU A 714 23.91 15.62 22.89
CA LEU A 714 23.47 15.85 24.28
C LEU A 714 24.58 15.66 25.33
N GLU A 715 25.59 14.85 25.01
CA GLU A 715 26.66 14.47 25.95
C GLU A 715 27.97 15.21 25.69
N ASN A 716 28.67 15.59 26.77
CA ASN A 716 29.95 16.30 26.72
C ASN A 716 31.18 15.40 26.93
N THR A 717 31.00 14.08 27.06
CA THR A 717 32.07 13.10 27.27
C THR A 717 32.77 12.73 25.96
N GLN A 718 34.03 12.29 26.01
CA GLN A 718 34.69 11.71 24.83
C GLN A 718 34.04 10.37 24.48
N SER A 719 33.76 10.17 23.20
CA SER A 719 33.12 8.96 22.68
C SER A 719 33.58 8.70 21.24
N ILE A 720 33.14 7.58 20.66
CA ILE A 720 33.49 7.16 19.31
C ILE A 720 32.20 6.88 18.56
N LEU A 721 32.14 7.30 17.29
CA LEU A 721 31.16 6.84 16.30
C LEU A 721 31.83 5.87 15.35
N LYS A 722 31.18 4.73 15.07
CA LYS A 722 31.68 3.70 14.16
C LYS A 722 30.73 3.51 13.00
N ILE A 723 31.28 3.31 11.80
CA ILE A 723 30.49 2.84 10.67
C ILE A 723 29.86 1.49 11.03
N GLY A 724 28.57 1.35 10.73
CA GLY A 724 27.74 0.21 11.14
C GLY A 724 27.04 0.35 12.50
N ASP A 725 27.28 1.44 13.25
CA ASP A 725 26.57 1.67 14.52
C ASP A 725 25.05 1.70 14.31
N HIS A 726 24.32 0.98 15.15
CA HIS A 726 22.85 0.97 15.14
C HIS A 726 22.30 2.35 15.52
N ILE A 727 21.26 2.75 14.78
CA ILE A 727 20.57 4.01 14.99
C ILE A 727 19.19 3.70 15.57
N ASN A 728 18.92 4.24 16.76
CA ASN A 728 17.60 4.23 17.35
C ASN A 728 17.02 5.64 17.28
N CYS A 729 15.81 5.75 16.73
CA CYS A 729 15.14 7.03 16.50
C CYS A 729 13.88 7.09 17.36
N PHE A 730 13.64 8.25 17.98
CA PHE A 730 12.50 8.50 18.88
C PHE A 730 11.78 9.80 18.52
#